data_AF-A0A317FWX6-F1
#
_entry.id   AF-A0A317FWX6-F1
#
_cell.length_a   1.000
_cell.length_b   1.000
_cell.length_c   1.000
_cell.angle_alpha   90.00
_cell.angle_beta   90.00
_cell.angle_gamma   90.00
#
_symmetry.space_group_name_H-M   'P 1'
#
loop_
_entity.id
_entity.type
_entity.pdbx_description
1 polymer ?
#
loop_
_entity_poly.entity_id
_entity_poly.type
_entity_poly.pdbx_seq_one_letter_code
_entity_poly.pdbx_strand_id
1 'polypeptide(L)'
;MTDYLHQGINNISVFIRHQSPNTRWYSGAGIYRDVWLTITDSTYLAIDGVYLSTRPKGDDYILRVEAEVCGDMAGEAGISASISRTSTGISACENIAYEQLPVTDYPGPSKVPAPACDYKDLESGQVRYRYIQEYLVKSPLKWDPSNPNLYNITVTLTAGGRAVDEYRTRLGFKHVVLDPDKGFIINGQNIKLSGVCEHHDLGALGSAFNKAAMKRKFLTLKSMGVNAIRGTHNMVAPGVLDLMDEMGFIFISEAFDMWRKPKTTYDYARFFDSWHERDVASWVRRDRNHVCVSFWSIGNEIYDTHADEDGQRITKELSDLVRQYDYNGNARPTIGSNYMPWENARKCADILKVAGYNYAEKYYEEHHKEHPDWIIYGSETSSIVQSRGIYHFPASASVLSDDDEQCSSLGNSQTSWGAKSIESCIRVDRDTPFSMGQFLWTGFDYIGEPTPYHTKNSYFGQIDTAGFPKDAYYEWKAAWTDHKKAPMIHICPSFWDFNEGQTIDLKIVTNAPRAQLFINGKDKGCCDFSNKPGSGSKIEWNLQVPYSKGYVEARAYDEDGRVIATDVIRSFTDPVKLVLRNALDEYTNTNDCKNFGSESTYSNYNDSVDMDTNNHSIYSNDILCSNTRDLAFIEISALDTDGTEVSNAQNRVSVTVTGPGRLVGLDNGDSSDLDSYKASSRRLFGGKLLAIIQATDAEGEIVVTAASNGLESATYTLKSIKDKSDAANYIVRGESHEPSDDIRFLDPKDTAHNEVHCYEPLEVIDTCHNDANRLGSQDEIPIRKIELVNESGNSVLTKGCNEVRVSAKVYPANATYKDITFQVVTEFGVKSNIADLSAEGNTAMITAKGDGRFYLRALSCNGGDKPRIISYMDFEVQGMGAAFFDPYSFVAGSLYSGYEGEVGNGNDKGVATARGQRTLVTYDRLDFGRDTSDEITIPVFSLDGGANRIRILSGDEVILDKIYDKPPIWNVYQEVTWKLDKPLTGVCNLSFETWDKLHLKGFVFKRNRRAYAESLAVDADEIYGDTYTIKEGMVSGIGNNVSLVYKDMNFGDEKPSHVTISGRAVGEKNTIHILFDTDKGSSREILEVEATDDITDHTFDISSIEGDGTITFVFLPGSNFDMKSFRFSI
;
A
#
# COMPACT_ATOMS: atom_id res chain seq x y z
N MET A 1 41.07 -4.71 -9.13
CA MET A 1 41.24 -4.83 -10.60
C MET A 1 42.70 -4.61 -11.04
N THR A 2 43.60 -4.20 -10.14
CA THR A 2 44.98 -3.77 -10.44
C THR A 2 45.73 -4.66 -11.43
N ASP A 3 45.80 -5.98 -11.19
CA ASP A 3 46.55 -6.91 -12.05
C ASP A 3 45.91 -7.18 -13.42
N TYR A 4 44.66 -6.75 -13.62
CA TYR A 4 43.90 -6.92 -14.86
C TYR A 4 43.84 -5.65 -15.71
N LEU A 5 44.33 -4.51 -15.20
CA LEU A 5 44.37 -3.27 -15.95
C LEU A 5 45.56 -3.27 -16.90
N HIS A 6 45.32 -2.87 -18.15
CA HIS A 6 46.34 -2.66 -19.16
C HIS A 6 46.47 -1.17 -19.47
N GLN A 7 47.67 -0.72 -19.85
CA GLN A 7 47.85 0.65 -20.32
C GLN A 7 47.00 0.90 -21.57
N GLY A 8 46.22 1.99 -21.58
CA GLY A 8 45.32 2.34 -22.69
C GLY A 8 43.86 2.01 -22.39
N ILE A 9 43.11 1.61 -23.41
CA ILE A 9 41.66 1.34 -23.31
C ILE A 9 41.44 -0.01 -22.63
N ASN A 10 40.60 0.00 -21.59
CA ASN A 10 40.17 -1.20 -20.88
C ASN A 10 38.67 -1.39 -21.09
N ASN A 11 38.24 -2.64 -21.30
CA ASN A 11 36.83 -2.99 -21.45
C ASN A 11 36.30 -3.61 -20.17
N ILE A 12 35.28 -2.98 -19.57
CA ILE A 12 34.58 -3.50 -18.38
C ILE A 12 33.18 -3.93 -18.81
N SER A 13 32.87 -5.21 -18.65
CA SER A 13 31.56 -5.76 -18.97
C SER A 13 30.89 -6.30 -17.70
N VAL A 14 29.67 -5.84 -17.42
CA VAL A 14 28.86 -6.30 -16.28
C VAL A 14 27.63 -7.02 -16.81
N PHE A 15 27.50 -8.31 -16.50
CA PHE A 15 26.34 -9.10 -16.86
C PHE A 15 25.36 -9.18 -15.68
N ILE A 16 24.13 -8.70 -15.89
CA ILE A 16 23.08 -8.67 -14.88
C ILE A 16 22.00 -9.68 -15.25
N ARG A 17 21.77 -10.65 -14.36
CA ARG A 17 20.73 -11.66 -14.54
C ARG A 17 19.52 -11.33 -13.67
N HIS A 18 18.49 -10.73 -14.27
CA HIS A 18 17.20 -10.52 -13.62
C HIS A 18 16.25 -11.69 -13.93
N GLN A 19 15.70 -12.34 -12.90
CA GLN A 19 14.67 -13.39 -13.03
C GLN A 19 13.52 -13.03 -12.09
N SER A 20 12.28 -13.19 -12.54
CA SER A 20 11.08 -12.82 -11.78
C SER A 20 10.18 -14.05 -11.54
N PRO A 21 9.49 -14.16 -10.38
CA PRO A 21 9.50 -13.21 -9.26
C PRO A 21 10.71 -13.41 -8.33
N ASN A 22 11.46 -12.34 -8.05
CA ASN A 22 12.62 -12.30 -7.15
C ASN A 22 12.44 -11.42 -5.91
N THR A 23 11.30 -10.75 -5.77
CA THR A 23 10.99 -9.81 -4.70
C THR A 23 9.47 -9.66 -4.58
N ARG A 24 8.98 -9.18 -3.42
CA ARG A 24 7.56 -8.88 -3.18
C ARG A 24 7.15 -7.49 -3.67
N TRP A 25 8.10 -6.56 -3.76
CA TRP A 25 7.94 -5.18 -4.24
C TRP A 25 8.74 -4.94 -5.53
N TYR A 26 8.68 -3.75 -6.14
CA TYR A 26 9.49 -3.44 -7.31
C TYR A 26 10.99 -3.34 -6.97
N SER A 27 11.81 -4.22 -7.55
CA SER A 27 13.27 -4.17 -7.41
C SER A 27 13.94 -3.23 -8.42
N GLY A 28 13.34 -3.07 -9.60
CA GLY A 28 14.03 -2.60 -10.79
C GLY A 28 15.10 -3.59 -11.28
N ALA A 29 15.79 -3.25 -12.36
CA ALA A 29 16.85 -4.08 -12.92
C ALA A 29 17.99 -3.22 -13.45
N GLY A 30 19.22 -3.61 -13.18
CA GLY A 30 20.42 -2.93 -13.68
C GLY A 30 21.35 -2.41 -12.60
N ILE A 31 22.29 -1.56 -13.01
CA ILE A 31 23.18 -0.82 -12.10
C ILE A 31 22.43 0.44 -11.66
N TYR A 32 21.61 0.30 -10.62
CA TYR A 32 20.67 1.35 -10.18
C TYR A 32 21.26 2.29 -9.12
N ARG A 33 22.52 2.10 -8.72
CA ARG A 33 23.29 2.92 -7.77
C ARG A 33 24.61 3.34 -8.39
N ASP A 34 25.26 4.32 -7.78
CA ASP A 34 26.56 4.83 -8.22
C ASP A 34 27.64 3.74 -8.25
N VAL A 35 28.56 3.87 -9.20
CA VAL A 35 29.75 3.03 -9.36
C VAL A 35 30.99 3.90 -9.13
N TRP A 36 31.93 3.39 -8.35
CA TRP A 36 33.14 4.10 -7.96
C TRP A 36 34.39 3.38 -8.45
N LEU A 37 35.37 4.14 -8.96
CA LEU A 37 36.74 3.67 -9.15
C LEU A 37 37.60 4.24 -8.01
N THR A 38 38.17 3.36 -7.18
CA THR A 38 39.06 3.76 -6.09
C THR A 38 40.52 3.54 -6.50
N ILE A 39 41.33 4.59 -6.43
CA ILE A 39 42.76 4.57 -6.73
C ILE A 39 43.51 4.90 -5.43
N THR A 40 44.45 4.04 -5.04
CA THR A 40 45.24 4.16 -3.82
C THR A 40 46.72 3.89 -4.10
N ASP A 41 47.59 4.34 -3.20
CA ASP A 41 49.00 3.93 -3.15
C ASP A 41 49.13 2.42 -2.83
N SER A 42 50.36 1.86 -2.88
CA SER A 42 50.62 0.45 -2.57
C SER A 42 50.44 0.15 -1.08
N THR A 43 50.51 1.17 -0.22
CA THR A 43 50.11 1.11 1.20
C THR A 43 48.90 2.00 1.42
N TYR A 44 47.77 1.41 1.80
CA TYR A 44 46.46 2.06 1.75
C TYR A 44 45.55 1.65 2.90
N LEU A 45 44.54 2.48 3.17
CA LEU A 45 43.43 2.21 4.07
C LEU A 45 42.45 1.26 3.38
N ALA A 46 42.17 0.13 4.01
CA ALA A 46 41.24 -0.83 3.44
C ALA A 46 39.83 -0.23 3.23
N ILE A 47 39.14 -0.70 2.20
CA ILE A 47 37.73 -0.40 1.97
C ILE A 47 36.93 -0.83 3.20
N ASP A 48 36.08 0.08 3.71
CA ASP A 48 35.33 -0.08 4.97
C ASP A 48 36.21 -0.48 6.18
N GLY A 49 37.50 -0.12 6.12
CA GLY A 49 38.53 -0.44 7.11
C GLY A 49 38.67 0.58 8.23
N VAL A 50 38.05 1.75 8.09
CA VAL A 50 38.00 2.78 9.15
C VAL A 50 36.75 2.58 9.99
N TYR A 51 36.91 2.53 11.31
CA TYR A 51 35.83 2.44 12.27
C TYR A 51 35.94 3.54 13.32
N LEU A 52 34.91 4.36 13.38
CA LEU A 52 34.78 5.46 14.32
C LEU A 52 33.74 5.09 15.37
N SER A 53 34.06 5.30 16.65
CA SER A 53 33.08 5.16 17.74
C SER A 53 33.23 6.29 18.73
N THR A 54 32.12 6.66 19.39
CA THR A 54 32.11 7.76 20.35
C THR A 54 31.51 7.31 21.67
N ARG A 55 32.06 7.79 22.79
CA ARG A 55 31.51 7.57 24.13
C ARG A 55 31.55 8.85 24.97
N PRO A 56 30.50 9.16 25.73
CA PRO A 56 30.48 10.35 26.58
C PRO A 56 31.50 10.24 27.73
N LYS A 57 32.13 11.36 28.09
CA LYS A 57 33.01 11.52 29.24
C LYS A 57 32.74 12.87 29.91
N GLY A 58 31.72 12.92 30.76
CA GLY A 58 31.19 14.19 31.27
C GLY A 58 30.55 14.98 30.13
N ASP A 59 30.94 16.25 29.98
CA ASP A 59 30.51 17.10 28.87
C ASP A 59 31.32 16.85 27.58
N ASP A 60 32.47 16.17 27.68
CA ASP A 60 33.34 15.81 26.55
C ASP A 60 32.94 14.47 25.94
N TYR A 61 33.52 14.14 24.78
CA TYR A 61 33.41 12.81 24.16
C TYR A 61 34.78 12.24 23.85
N ILE A 62 34.94 10.93 24.04
CA ILE A 62 36.06 10.21 23.47
C ILE A 62 35.66 9.76 22.06
N LEU A 63 36.40 10.21 21.06
CA LEU A 63 36.38 9.68 19.70
C LEU A 63 37.48 8.63 19.58
N ARG A 64 37.09 7.39 19.31
CA ARG A 64 38.02 6.31 18.98
C ARG A 64 38.07 6.12 17.47
N VAL A 65 39.28 6.11 16.93
CA VAL A 65 39.59 5.95 15.51
C VAL A 65 40.38 4.66 15.33
N GLU A 66 39.79 3.70 14.63
CA GLU A 66 40.46 2.46 14.22
C GLU A 66 40.59 2.42 12.70
N ALA A 67 41.78 2.09 12.20
CA ALA A 67 42.04 2.03 10.76
C ALA A 67 42.79 0.75 10.40
N GLU A 68 42.24 0.00 9.45
CA GLU A 68 42.87 -1.18 8.87
C GLU A 68 43.72 -0.79 7.66
N VAL A 69 45.02 -1.05 7.74
CA VAL A 69 46.04 -0.68 6.75
C VAL A 69 46.53 -1.93 6.04
N CYS A 70 46.51 -1.89 4.71
CA CYS A 70 46.98 -2.91 3.80
C CYS A 70 48.26 -2.44 3.06
N GLY A 71 49.03 -3.39 2.53
CA GLY A 71 50.14 -3.09 1.61
C GLY A 71 51.54 -3.28 2.18
N ASP A 72 52.54 -2.91 1.38
CA ASP A 72 53.95 -3.26 1.60
C ASP A 72 54.52 -2.67 2.89
N MET A 73 54.12 -1.45 3.24
CA MET A 73 54.57 -0.74 4.44
C MET A 73 53.52 -0.73 5.56
N ALA A 74 52.50 -1.60 5.50
CA ALA A 74 51.43 -1.61 6.49
C ALA A 74 51.95 -1.77 7.94
N GLY A 75 53.08 -2.44 8.13
CA GLY A 75 53.74 -2.63 9.43
C GLY A 75 54.54 -1.43 9.93
N GLU A 76 54.86 -0.46 9.10
CA GLU A 76 55.68 0.71 9.46
C GLU A 76 54.90 2.02 9.30
N ALA A 77 53.62 1.92 8.93
CA ALA A 77 52.73 3.05 8.75
C ALA A 77 52.34 3.72 10.08
N GLY A 78 51.86 4.95 9.98
CA GLY A 78 51.20 5.67 11.07
C GLY A 78 49.87 6.25 10.59
N ILE A 79 48.92 6.41 11.51
CA ILE A 79 47.66 7.10 11.24
C ILE A 79 47.57 8.38 12.06
N SER A 80 46.77 9.33 11.61
CA SER A 80 46.37 10.51 12.39
C SER A 80 44.94 10.89 12.01
N ALA A 81 44.22 11.59 12.89
CA ALA A 81 42.90 12.12 12.60
C ALA A 81 42.83 13.62 12.83
N SER A 82 42.16 14.34 11.93
CA SER A 82 41.76 15.73 12.14
C SER A 82 40.24 15.83 12.23
N ILE A 83 39.77 16.74 13.09
CA ILE A 83 38.36 16.95 13.43
C ILE A 83 38.03 18.41 13.20
N SER A 84 37.06 18.69 12.34
CA SER A 84 36.59 20.05 12.05
C SER A 84 35.08 20.11 11.96
N ARG A 85 34.52 21.31 12.20
CA ARG A 85 33.09 21.57 12.00
C ARG A 85 32.93 22.69 11.00
N THR A 86 32.04 22.49 10.03
CA THR A 86 31.59 23.59 9.16
C THR A 86 30.50 24.34 9.91
N SER A 87 30.72 25.61 10.28
CA SER A 87 29.65 26.44 10.86
C SER A 87 28.61 26.77 9.79
N THR A 88 27.32 26.66 10.13
CA THR A 88 26.24 27.15 9.26
C THR A 88 26.38 28.66 9.07
N GLY A 89 26.60 29.11 7.83
CA GLY A 89 26.54 30.52 7.43
C GLY A 89 27.87 31.29 7.29
N ILE A 90 29.04 30.70 7.57
CA ILE A 90 30.35 31.31 7.32
C ILE A 90 31.32 30.22 6.85
N SER A 91 32.07 30.46 5.77
CA SER A 91 33.12 29.57 5.21
C SER A 91 34.33 29.34 6.13
N ALA A 92 34.23 29.67 7.40
CA ALA A 92 35.26 29.38 8.40
C ALA A 92 35.04 27.96 8.93
N CYS A 93 35.95 27.04 8.60
CA CYS A 93 36.07 25.78 9.32
C CYS A 93 36.45 26.11 10.76
N GLU A 94 35.57 25.80 11.71
CA GLU A 94 35.88 25.98 13.12
C GLU A 94 36.70 24.78 13.58
N ASN A 95 37.96 25.05 13.93
CA ASN A 95 38.82 24.04 14.55
C ASN A 95 38.27 23.73 15.94
N ILE A 96 37.86 22.48 16.15
CA ILE A 96 37.35 21.99 17.42
C ILE A 96 38.53 21.71 18.35
N ALA A 97 38.40 22.06 19.63
CA ALA A 97 39.39 21.68 20.62
C ALA A 97 39.33 20.17 20.88
N TYR A 98 40.40 19.46 20.52
CA TYR A 98 40.59 18.05 20.86
C TYR A 98 42.03 17.78 21.29
N GLU A 99 42.23 16.76 22.13
CA GLU A 99 43.55 16.28 22.52
C GLU A 99 43.65 14.77 22.30
N GLN A 100 44.80 14.30 21.80
CA GLN A 100 45.04 12.87 21.65
C GLN A 100 45.27 12.24 23.03
N LEU A 101 44.58 11.14 23.31
CA LEU A 101 44.71 10.38 24.55
C LEU A 101 45.62 9.15 24.37
N PRO A 102 46.31 8.70 25.42
CA PRO A 102 46.84 7.34 25.45
C PRO A 102 45.66 6.35 25.42
N VAL A 103 45.81 5.24 24.69
CA VAL A 103 44.77 4.19 24.62
C VAL A 103 44.73 3.46 25.96
N THR A 104 43.74 3.75 26.82
CA THR A 104 43.69 3.22 28.20
C THR A 104 42.78 2.01 28.40
N ASP A 105 41.74 1.84 27.57
CA ASP A 105 40.72 0.77 27.72
C ASP A 105 41.11 -0.55 27.03
N TYR A 106 42.32 -0.63 26.47
CA TYR A 106 42.89 -1.85 25.90
C TYR A 106 44.35 -1.99 26.40
N PRO A 107 44.68 -2.94 27.30
CA PRO A 107 46.06 -3.17 27.75
C PRO A 107 46.93 -3.85 26.66
N GLY A 108 46.67 -3.57 25.37
CA GLY A 108 47.36 -4.10 24.21
C GLY A 108 48.06 -3.00 23.40
N PRO A 109 48.90 -3.38 22.42
CA PRO A 109 49.62 -2.41 21.59
C PRO A 109 48.64 -1.58 20.73
N SER A 110 48.94 -0.30 20.50
CA SER A 110 48.18 0.61 19.61
C SER A 110 48.16 0.17 18.12
N LYS A 111 48.82 -0.94 17.83
CA LYS A 111 48.91 -1.62 16.55
C LYS A 111 48.79 -3.12 16.79
N VAL A 112 47.80 -3.75 16.18
CA VAL A 112 47.58 -5.20 16.24
C VAL A 112 47.48 -5.78 14.82
N PRO A 113 47.82 -7.06 14.60
CA PRO A 113 47.42 -7.74 13.36
C PRO A 113 45.91 -7.59 13.17
N ALA A 114 45.48 -7.17 11.98
CA ALA A 114 44.06 -7.08 11.71
C ALA A 114 43.44 -8.49 11.69
N PRO A 115 42.23 -8.71 12.22
CA PRO A 115 41.55 -9.99 12.06
C PRO A 115 41.34 -10.26 10.56
N ALA A 116 41.49 -11.53 10.17
CA ALA A 116 41.20 -11.98 8.81
C ALA A 116 39.73 -11.66 8.50
N CYS A 117 39.49 -10.92 7.42
CA CYS A 117 38.17 -10.38 7.11
C CYS A 117 37.61 -10.81 5.74
N ASP A 118 38.29 -11.70 5.01
CA ASP A 118 37.72 -12.36 3.84
C ASP A 118 38.51 -13.62 3.47
N TYR A 119 37.87 -14.55 2.75
CA TYR A 119 38.50 -15.78 2.27
C TYR A 119 39.54 -15.52 1.17
N LYS A 120 39.42 -14.41 0.42
CA LYS A 120 40.43 -13.99 -0.58
C LYS A 120 41.68 -13.36 0.04
N ASP A 121 41.55 -12.69 1.18
CA ASP A 121 42.71 -12.11 1.88
C ASP A 121 43.63 -13.21 2.43
N LEU A 122 43.05 -14.35 2.83
CA LEU A 122 43.77 -15.56 3.21
C LEU A 122 44.57 -16.19 2.05
N GLU A 123 44.16 -15.98 0.79
CA GLU A 123 44.90 -16.45 -0.40
C GLU A 123 46.01 -15.47 -0.83
N SER A 124 45.88 -14.17 -0.54
CA SER A 124 46.84 -13.14 -0.98
C SER A 124 48.15 -13.08 -0.17
N GLY A 125 48.15 -13.57 1.08
CA GLY A 125 49.29 -13.46 1.99
C GLY A 125 49.65 -12.02 2.40
N GLN A 126 48.80 -11.02 2.09
CA GLN A 126 49.10 -9.61 2.32
C GLN A 126 49.02 -9.27 3.82
N VAL A 127 50.08 -8.64 4.35
CA VAL A 127 50.15 -8.30 5.78
C VAL A 127 49.25 -7.10 6.08
N ARG A 128 48.38 -7.23 7.08
CA ARG A 128 47.38 -6.22 7.45
C ARG A 128 47.47 -5.86 8.92
N TYR A 129 47.43 -4.57 9.22
CA TYR A 129 47.50 -4.08 10.60
C TYR A 129 46.32 -3.17 10.91
N ARG A 130 45.82 -3.26 12.13
CA ARG A 130 44.83 -2.33 12.67
C ARG A 130 45.53 -1.37 13.63
N TYR A 131 45.39 -0.08 13.35
CA TYR A 131 45.89 1.01 14.18
C TYR A 131 44.74 1.62 14.97
N ILE A 132 44.98 1.95 16.25
CA ILE A 132 43.96 2.44 17.18
C ILE A 132 44.45 3.73 17.82
N GLN A 133 43.62 4.78 17.77
CA GLN A 133 43.86 6.06 18.44
C GLN A 133 42.59 6.56 19.13
N GLU A 134 42.75 7.30 20.22
CA GLU A 134 41.65 7.97 20.91
C GLU A 134 41.93 9.47 21.04
N TYR A 135 40.86 10.25 20.90
CA TYR A 135 40.88 11.70 20.98
C TYR A 135 39.78 12.15 21.95
N LEU A 136 40.11 13.05 22.88
CA LEU A 136 39.13 13.71 23.72
C LEU A 136 38.64 14.97 23.01
N VAL A 137 37.41 14.94 22.52
CA VAL A 137 36.74 16.06 21.86
C VAL A 137 36.04 16.88 22.93
N LYS A 138 36.42 18.16 23.07
CA LYS A 138 35.91 19.01 24.15
C LYS A 138 34.53 19.55 23.82
N SER A 139 33.57 19.24 24.68
CA SER A 139 32.19 19.78 24.64
C SER A 139 31.58 19.89 23.23
N PRO A 140 31.54 18.80 22.42
CA PRO A 140 30.98 18.86 21.08
C PRO A 140 29.47 19.14 21.13
N LEU A 141 28.95 19.80 20.10
CA LEU A 141 27.51 19.85 19.87
C LEU A 141 27.02 18.44 19.56
N LYS A 142 25.99 18.02 20.26
CA LYS A 142 25.44 16.67 20.15
C LYS A 142 24.57 16.54 18.91
N TRP A 143 24.57 15.36 18.32
CA TRP A 143 23.67 14.99 17.25
C TRP A 143 22.40 14.35 17.83
N ASP A 144 21.24 14.81 17.38
CA ASP A 144 19.93 14.18 17.58
C ASP A 144 18.98 14.56 16.42
N PRO A 145 17.78 13.96 16.31
CA PRO A 145 16.86 14.24 15.19
C PRO A 145 16.39 15.69 15.04
N SER A 146 16.49 16.51 16.08
CA SER A 146 16.19 17.95 16.05
C SER A 146 17.43 18.82 15.84
N ASN A 147 18.61 18.31 16.23
CA ASN A 147 19.89 19.00 16.16
C ASN A 147 20.95 18.11 15.47
N PRO A 148 20.93 17.96 14.13
CA PRO A 148 21.80 17.05 13.41
C PRO A 148 23.24 17.61 13.24
N ASN A 149 23.91 17.90 14.35
CA ASN A 149 25.27 18.44 14.34
C ASN A 149 26.30 17.41 13.84
N LEU A 150 26.99 17.71 12.73
CA LEU A 150 27.99 16.86 12.11
C LEU A 150 29.38 17.49 12.10
N TYR A 151 30.39 16.63 12.12
CA TYR A 151 31.81 16.96 12.13
C TYR A 151 32.51 16.23 10.99
N ASN A 152 33.41 16.92 10.28
CA ASN A 152 34.28 16.29 9.29
C ASN A 152 35.45 15.63 10.00
N ILE A 153 35.59 14.32 9.80
CA ILE A 153 36.69 13.50 10.31
C ILE A 153 37.54 13.07 9.12
N THR A 154 38.82 13.46 9.16
CA THR A 154 39.79 13.07 8.15
C THR A 154 40.85 12.19 8.80
N VAL A 155 40.92 10.93 8.39
CA VAL A 155 41.94 9.96 8.81
C VAL A 155 43.03 9.89 7.76
N THR A 156 44.22 10.35 8.09
CA THR A 156 45.37 10.37 7.18
C THR A 156 46.30 9.20 7.49
N LEU A 157 46.62 8.41 6.46
CA LEU A 157 47.63 7.37 6.49
C LEU A 157 48.98 7.93 6.08
N THR A 158 50.01 7.66 6.88
CA THR A 158 51.39 8.01 6.60
C THR A 158 52.23 6.75 6.46
N ALA A 159 53.03 6.66 5.40
CA ALA A 159 53.98 5.57 5.18
C ALA A 159 55.24 6.12 4.49
N GLY A 160 56.42 5.62 4.85
CA GLY A 160 57.69 6.13 4.30
C GLY A 160 57.93 7.62 4.57
N GLY A 161 57.33 8.19 5.62
CA GLY A 161 57.47 9.60 5.99
C GLY A 161 56.59 10.59 5.22
N ARG A 162 55.68 10.13 4.36
CA ARG A 162 54.71 10.99 3.63
C ARG A 162 53.27 10.52 3.87
N ALA A 163 52.30 11.39 3.62
CA ALA A 163 50.89 11.00 3.54
C ALA A 163 50.66 10.22 2.23
N VAL A 164 50.06 9.03 2.32
CA VAL A 164 49.88 8.11 1.18
C VAL A 164 48.42 7.78 0.89
N ASP A 165 47.54 7.98 1.87
CA ASP A 165 46.11 7.72 1.73
C ASP A 165 45.33 8.59 2.75
N GLU A 166 44.06 8.85 2.47
CA GLU A 166 43.17 9.63 3.32
C GLU A 166 41.73 9.12 3.23
N TYR A 167 41.08 8.97 4.39
CA TYR A 167 39.65 8.68 4.49
C TYR A 167 38.92 9.87 5.12
N ARG A 168 37.89 10.36 4.44
CA ARG A 168 37.01 11.42 4.92
C ARG A 168 35.63 10.87 5.20
N THR A 169 35.05 11.24 6.34
CA THR A 169 33.66 10.97 6.65
C THR A 169 33.09 12.06 7.55
N ARG A 170 31.76 12.10 7.67
CA ARG A 170 31.09 12.93 8.67
C ARG A 170 30.65 12.07 9.84
N LEU A 171 30.71 12.65 11.02
CA LEU A 171 30.35 11.98 12.26
C LEU A 171 29.54 12.92 13.16
N GLY A 172 28.53 12.39 13.84
CA GLY A 172 27.82 13.08 14.91
C GLY A 172 28.13 12.46 16.28
N PHE A 173 28.10 13.28 17.33
CA PHE A 173 28.28 12.81 18.72
C PHE A 173 26.91 12.61 19.37
N LYS A 174 26.49 11.37 19.59
CA LYS A 174 25.23 11.03 20.28
C LYS A 174 25.47 10.04 21.41
N HIS A 175 24.56 9.99 22.37
CA HIS A 175 24.51 8.92 23.36
C HIS A 175 23.10 8.37 23.44
N VAL A 176 22.93 7.07 23.18
CA VAL A 176 21.64 6.37 23.17
C VAL A 176 21.58 5.39 24.33
N VAL A 177 20.47 5.43 25.07
CA VAL A 177 20.12 4.47 26.11
C VAL A 177 18.77 3.86 25.74
N LEU A 178 18.70 2.53 25.71
CA LEU A 178 17.47 1.77 25.57
C LEU A 178 17.06 1.29 26.96
N ASP A 179 15.89 1.71 27.42
CA ASP A 179 15.37 1.40 28.74
C ASP A 179 14.07 0.58 28.56
N PRO A 180 13.97 -0.65 29.11
CA PRO A 180 12.80 -1.50 28.93
C PRO A 180 11.48 -0.88 29.41
N ASP A 181 11.51 0.09 30.33
CA ASP A 181 10.31 0.72 30.90
C ASP A 181 10.05 2.12 30.31
N LYS A 182 11.07 2.75 29.71
CA LYS A 182 11.01 4.14 29.21
C LYS A 182 11.22 4.28 27.72
N GLY A 183 11.54 3.20 27.01
CA GLY A 183 11.76 3.20 25.56
C GLY A 183 13.10 3.82 25.16
N PHE A 184 13.06 4.79 24.24
CA PHE A 184 14.24 5.34 23.57
C PHE A 184 14.69 6.67 24.20
N ILE A 185 15.94 6.72 24.69
CA ILE A 185 16.53 7.91 25.30
C ILE A 185 17.77 8.32 24.51
N ILE A 186 17.79 9.53 23.97
CA ILE A 186 18.94 10.10 23.26
C ILE A 186 19.40 11.39 23.94
N ASN A 187 20.70 11.48 24.22
CA ASN A 187 21.32 12.63 24.90
C ASN A 187 20.62 13.03 26.23
N GLY A 188 20.00 12.06 26.91
CA GLY A 188 19.23 12.26 28.15
C GLY A 188 17.76 12.66 27.95
N GLN A 189 17.29 12.83 26.71
CA GLN A 189 15.91 13.13 26.36
C GLN A 189 15.17 11.84 25.99
N ASN A 190 14.02 11.58 26.62
CA ASN A 190 13.12 10.50 26.19
C ASN A 190 12.29 11.00 25.00
N ILE A 191 12.39 10.32 23.86
CA ILE A 191 11.60 10.61 22.67
C ILE A 191 10.99 9.33 22.13
N LYS A 192 9.79 9.43 21.55
CA LYS A 192 9.23 8.37 20.72
C LYS A 192 9.86 8.41 19.32
N LEU A 193 10.08 7.24 18.75
CA LEU A 193 10.40 7.11 17.34
C LEU A 193 9.10 7.18 16.53
N SER A 194 8.86 8.35 15.95
CA SER A 194 7.81 8.62 14.96
C SER A 194 8.36 8.21 13.60
N GLY A 195 8.28 6.92 13.30
CA GLY A 195 8.98 6.28 12.21
C GLY A 195 8.10 5.92 11.01
N VAL A 196 8.72 5.76 9.85
CA VAL A 196 8.10 5.20 8.65
C VAL A 196 9.01 4.13 8.02
N CYS A 197 8.39 3.12 7.42
CA CYS A 197 9.05 2.16 6.52
C CYS A 197 9.18 2.78 5.12
N GLU A 198 10.35 2.61 4.50
CA GLU A 198 10.63 3.16 3.17
C GLU A 198 11.31 2.15 2.25
N HIS A 199 10.66 1.89 1.11
CA HIS A 199 11.27 1.22 -0.03
C HIS A 199 12.21 2.16 -0.82
N HIS A 200 13.07 1.56 -1.66
CA HIS A 200 14.20 2.25 -2.29
C HIS A 200 13.86 2.99 -3.58
N ASP A 201 12.71 2.73 -4.21
CA ASP A 201 12.35 3.39 -5.46
C ASP A 201 12.00 4.87 -5.24
N LEU A 202 12.08 5.63 -6.32
CA LEU A 202 11.86 7.06 -6.38
C LEU A 202 10.72 7.38 -7.36
N GLY A 203 9.64 6.59 -7.31
CA GLY A 203 8.44 6.77 -8.14
C GLY A 203 8.77 6.72 -9.63
N ALA A 204 8.52 7.82 -10.35
CA ALA A 204 8.77 7.92 -11.79
C ALA A 204 10.23 7.64 -12.20
N LEU A 205 11.21 7.76 -11.29
CA LEU A 205 12.62 7.43 -11.54
C LEU A 205 12.93 5.93 -11.43
N GLY A 206 12.02 5.14 -10.88
CA GLY A 206 12.24 3.73 -10.55
C GLY A 206 13.33 3.57 -9.50
N SER A 207 14.18 2.54 -9.65
CA SER A 207 15.24 2.25 -8.68
C SER A 207 16.49 3.11 -8.83
N ALA A 208 16.60 3.94 -9.88
CA ALA A 208 17.79 4.73 -10.15
C ALA A 208 17.98 5.79 -9.05
N PHE A 209 18.96 5.58 -8.18
CA PHE A 209 19.19 6.45 -7.03
C PHE A 209 19.52 7.88 -7.48
N ASN A 210 18.87 8.85 -6.84
CA ASN A 210 19.16 10.27 -7.02
C ASN A 210 19.05 11.00 -5.68
N LYS A 211 20.10 11.74 -5.30
CA LYS A 211 20.18 12.44 -4.01
C LYS A 211 19.12 13.55 -3.87
N ALA A 212 18.81 14.29 -4.94
CA ALA A 212 17.81 15.35 -4.90
C ALA A 212 16.39 14.79 -4.70
N ALA A 213 16.04 13.70 -5.40
CA ALA A 213 14.77 13.02 -5.22
C ALA A 213 14.60 12.44 -3.81
N MET A 214 15.64 11.78 -3.27
CA MET A 214 15.59 11.27 -1.90
C MET A 214 15.50 12.40 -0.87
N LYS A 215 16.21 13.52 -1.09
CA LYS A 215 16.12 14.71 -0.23
C LYS A 215 14.69 15.28 -0.21
N ARG A 216 14.02 15.39 -1.36
CA ARG A 216 12.60 15.80 -1.44
C ARG A 216 11.73 14.87 -0.59
N LYS A 217 11.89 13.55 -0.76
CA LYS A 217 11.16 12.53 0.01
C LYS A 217 11.32 12.74 1.52
N PHE A 218 12.55 12.95 1.99
CA PHE A 218 12.85 13.19 3.40
C PHE A 218 12.34 14.53 3.92
N LEU A 219 12.32 15.59 3.11
CA LEU A 219 11.72 16.87 3.50
C LEU A 219 10.21 16.72 3.75
N THR A 220 9.52 15.99 2.88
CA THR A 220 8.09 15.68 3.06
C THR A 220 7.82 14.86 4.32
N LEU A 221 8.65 13.86 4.61
CA LEU A 221 8.54 13.08 5.84
C LEU A 221 8.81 13.94 7.08
N LYS A 222 9.83 14.80 7.06
CA LYS A 222 10.13 15.71 8.18
C LYS A 222 8.99 16.68 8.46
N SER A 223 8.33 17.22 7.44
CA SER A 223 7.18 18.10 7.63
C SER A 223 5.94 17.37 8.17
N MET A 224 5.89 16.04 8.06
CA MET A 224 4.89 15.19 8.75
C MET A 224 5.21 14.99 10.23
N GLY A 225 6.43 15.30 10.68
CA GLY A 225 6.92 15.03 12.03
C GLY A 225 7.74 13.74 12.17
N VAL A 226 8.13 13.10 11.04
CA VAL A 226 8.97 11.90 11.08
C VAL A 226 10.35 12.20 11.65
N ASN A 227 10.79 11.37 12.59
CA ASN A 227 12.12 11.44 13.18
C ASN A 227 12.94 10.14 13.03
N ALA A 228 12.33 9.07 12.50
CA ALA A 228 12.98 7.79 12.28
C ALA A 228 12.57 7.14 10.96
N ILE A 229 13.46 6.34 10.37
CA ILE A 229 13.19 5.60 9.12
C ILE A 229 13.64 4.15 9.31
N ARG A 230 12.89 3.20 8.75
CA ARG A 230 13.28 1.79 8.60
C ARG A 230 13.48 1.49 7.11
N GLY A 231 14.66 1.00 6.74
CA GLY A 231 15.02 0.69 5.36
C GLY A 231 14.46 -0.65 4.91
N THR A 232 13.17 -0.70 4.59
CA THR A 232 12.44 -1.95 4.35
C THR A 232 12.63 -2.45 2.92
N HIS A 233 13.12 -3.67 2.66
CA HIS A 233 13.74 -4.62 3.59
C HIS A 233 15.13 -5.00 3.08
N ASN A 234 15.97 -3.98 2.86
CA ASN A 234 17.27 -4.13 2.21
C ASN A 234 18.24 -2.99 2.54
N MET A 235 19.53 -3.24 2.35
CA MET A 235 20.56 -2.22 2.51
C MET A 235 20.34 -1.06 1.52
N VAL A 236 20.31 0.17 2.03
CA VAL A 236 20.06 1.38 1.22
C VAL A 236 21.32 1.84 0.47
N ALA A 237 21.15 2.79 -0.47
CA ALA A 237 22.28 3.42 -1.14
C ALA A 237 23.06 4.33 -0.16
N PRO A 238 24.40 4.44 -0.25
CA PRO A 238 25.20 5.24 0.69
C PRO A 238 24.72 6.70 0.82
N GLY A 239 24.35 7.33 -0.29
CA GLY A 239 23.84 8.71 -0.28
C GLY A 239 22.53 8.91 0.49
N VAL A 240 21.79 7.82 0.79
CA VAL A 240 20.61 7.86 1.68
C VAL A 240 21.06 8.07 3.13
N LEU A 241 22.10 7.37 3.57
CA LEU A 241 22.64 7.48 4.93
C LEU A 241 23.25 8.86 5.17
N ASP A 242 23.94 9.40 4.16
CA ASP A 242 24.42 10.78 4.18
C ASP A 242 23.29 11.79 4.43
N LEU A 243 22.18 11.64 3.72
CA LEU A 243 21.01 12.50 3.92
C LEU A 243 20.37 12.29 5.31
N MET A 244 20.33 11.06 5.81
CA MET A 244 19.77 10.78 7.14
C MET A 244 20.63 11.38 8.27
N ASP A 245 21.95 11.34 8.13
CA ASP A 245 22.89 12.00 9.04
C ASP A 245 22.70 13.52 9.01
N GLU A 246 22.62 14.10 7.80
CA GLU A 246 22.45 15.55 7.56
C GLU A 246 21.10 16.09 8.09
N MET A 247 20.03 15.33 7.88
CA MET A 247 18.65 15.78 8.16
C MET A 247 18.14 15.33 9.53
N GLY A 248 18.90 14.50 10.25
CA GLY A 248 18.57 14.06 11.60
C GLY A 248 17.47 13.01 11.63
N PHE A 249 17.74 11.81 11.11
CA PHE A 249 16.84 10.66 11.27
C PHE A 249 17.50 9.54 12.08
N ILE A 250 16.77 8.94 13.01
CA ILE A 250 17.16 7.63 13.55
C ILE A 250 16.89 6.56 12.49
N PHE A 251 17.86 5.70 12.21
CA PHE A 251 17.72 4.68 11.17
C PHE A 251 17.79 3.26 11.74
N ILE A 252 16.79 2.46 11.35
CA ILE A 252 16.84 1.00 11.41
C ILE A 252 17.30 0.53 10.03
N SER A 253 18.58 0.17 9.94
CA SER A 253 19.12 -0.45 8.73
C SER A 253 18.70 -1.91 8.71
N GLU A 254 18.21 -2.42 7.59
CA GLU A 254 17.74 -3.81 7.48
C GLU A 254 18.43 -4.55 6.34
N ALA A 255 18.74 -5.83 6.56
CA ALA A 255 19.48 -6.64 5.60
C ALA A 255 18.60 -7.56 4.75
N PHE A 256 17.69 -8.30 5.38
CA PHE A 256 17.07 -9.48 4.77
C PHE A 256 15.55 -9.48 4.88
N ASP A 257 14.89 -9.81 3.77
CA ASP A 257 13.45 -10.12 3.74
C ASP A 257 13.18 -11.63 3.86
N MET A 258 14.21 -12.47 3.69
CA MET A 258 14.13 -13.92 3.84
C MET A 258 15.50 -14.48 4.27
N TRP A 259 15.49 -15.62 4.97
CA TRP A 259 16.69 -16.41 5.25
C TRP A 259 16.76 -17.63 4.35
N ARG A 260 16.66 -18.85 4.88
CA ARG A 260 16.71 -20.08 4.07
C ARG A 260 15.39 -20.41 3.41
N LYS A 261 14.26 -20.02 4.01
CA LYS A 261 12.94 -20.27 3.45
C LYS A 261 12.54 -19.10 2.53
N PRO A 262 12.28 -19.36 1.24
CA PRO A 262 11.96 -18.31 0.27
C PRO A 262 10.57 -17.71 0.54
N LYS A 263 10.41 -16.43 0.18
CA LYS A 263 9.10 -15.77 0.00
C LYS A 263 8.67 -15.74 -1.48
N THR A 264 9.63 -15.75 -2.41
CA THR A 264 9.38 -15.85 -3.86
C THR A 264 10.36 -16.82 -4.53
N THR A 265 10.03 -17.30 -5.73
CA THR A 265 10.80 -18.32 -6.46
C THR A 265 12.27 -17.96 -6.68
N TYR A 266 12.56 -16.68 -6.96
CA TYR A 266 13.88 -16.20 -7.35
C TYR A 266 14.56 -15.27 -6.34
N ASP A 267 14.11 -15.23 -5.08
CA ASP A 267 14.70 -14.34 -4.06
C ASP A 267 16.06 -14.80 -3.52
N TYR A 268 16.53 -14.09 -2.47
CA TYR A 268 17.82 -14.25 -1.82
C TYR A 268 18.00 -15.58 -1.09
N ALA A 269 16.93 -16.32 -0.78
CA ALA A 269 17.04 -17.56 0.00
C ALA A 269 17.95 -18.60 -0.65
N ARG A 270 18.02 -18.57 -1.98
CA ARG A 270 18.87 -19.47 -2.80
C ARG A 270 20.37 -19.15 -2.69
N PHE A 271 20.71 -18.01 -2.12
CA PHE A 271 22.08 -17.54 -1.90
C PHE A 271 22.46 -17.49 -0.42
N PHE A 272 21.47 -17.48 0.49
CA PHE A 272 21.66 -17.27 1.92
C PHE A 272 22.84 -18.07 2.49
N ASP A 273 22.82 -19.39 2.38
CA ASP A 273 23.86 -20.26 2.95
C ASP A 273 25.28 -19.98 2.46
N SER A 274 25.43 -19.40 1.25
CA SER A 274 26.75 -19.11 0.66
C SER A 274 27.20 -17.66 0.83
N TRP A 275 26.27 -16.74 1.16
CA TRP A 275 26.52 -15.30 1.07
C TRP A 275 26.21 -14.50 2.33
N HIS A 276 25.33 -14.96 3.22
CA HIS A 276 24.84 -14.14 4.33
C HIS A 276 25.97 -13.59 5.23
N GLU A 277 27.00 -14.38 5.55
CA GLU A 277 28.16 -13.90 6.33
C GLU A 277 28.88 -12.74 5.64
N ARG A 278 29.08 -12.83 4.32
CA ARG A 278 29.76 -11.80 3.51
C ARG A 278 28.90 -10.56 3.37
N ASP A 279 27.60 -10.73 3.17
CA ASP A 279 26.68 -9.62 3.04
C ASP A 279 26.51 -8.88 4.37
N VAL A 280 26.48 -9.59 5.52
CA VAL A 280 26.50 -8.95 6.85
C VAL A 280 27.82 -8.22 7.10
N ALA A 281 28.96 -8.82 6.74
CA ALA A 281 30.26 -8.18 6.86
C ALA A 281 30.33 -6.86 6.07
N SER A 282 29.96 -6.91 4.78
CA SER A 282 29.94 -5.75 3.88
C SER A 282 28.99 -4.67 4.41
N TRP A 283 27.75 -5.06 4.71
CA TRP A 283 26.69 -4.16 5.17
C TRP A 283 27.07 -3.39 6.43
N VAL A 284 27.45 -4.11 7.50
CA VAL A 284 27.74 -3.48 8.81
C VAL A 284 29.00 -2.63 8.71
N ARG A 285 30.05 -3.11 8.03
CA ARG A 285 31.32 -2.37 7.95
C ARG A 285 31.20 -1.08 7.15
N ARG A 286 30.41 -1.08 6.07
CA ARG A 286 30.10 0.11 5.25
C ARG A 286 29.35 1.15 6.06
N ASP A 287 28.36 0.73 6.84
CA ASP A 287 27.36 1.65 7.42
C ASP A 287 27.65 2.08 8.86
N ARG A 288 28.48 1.34 9.62
CA ARG A 288 28.71 1.53 11.08
C ARG A 288 29.24 2.89 11.53
N ASN A 289 29.72 3.74 10.62
CA ASN A 289 30.18 5.08 10.94
C ASN A 289 29.07 6.14 10.86
N HIS A 290 27.94 5.84 10.22
CA HIS A 290 26.82 6.77 10.08
C HIS A 290 26.09 6.96 11.41
N VAL A 291 25.93 8.21 11.83
CA VAL A 291 25.33 8.55 13.13
C VAL A 291 23.82 8.31 13.15
N CYS A 292 23.14 8.28 12.02
CA CYS A 292 21.72 7.93 11.93
C CYS A 292 21.48 6.47 12.35
N VAL A 293 22.37 5.55 11.98
CA VAL A 293 22.22 4.12 12.26
C VAL A 293 22.19 3.90 13.76
N SER A 294 21.10 3.31 14.25
CA SER A 294 20.93 2.97 15.66
C SER A 294 20.57 1.50 15.86
N PHE A 295 20.05 0.85 14.81
CA PHE A 295 19.68 -0.55 14.84
C PHE A 295 20.05 -1.28 13.55
N TRP A 296 20.45 -2.55 13.69
CA TRP A 296 20.72 -3.50 12.61
C TRP A 296 19.63 -4.57 12.60
N SER A 297 18.63 -4.43 11.73
CA SER A 297 17.58 -5.43 11.56
C SER A 297 18.08 -6.60 10.71
N ILE A 298 18.16 -7.78 11.33
CA ILE A 298 18.65 -9.01 10.68
C ILE A 298 17.57 -9.71 9.84
N GLY A 299 16.34 -9.20 9.83
CA GLY A 299 15.23 -9.86 9.15
C GLY A 299 13.90 -9.13 9.28
N ASN A 300 13.05 -9.31 8.27
CA ASN A 300 11.64 -8.93 8.29
C ASN A 300 10.73 -10.13 8.04
N GLU A 301 9.79 -10.40 8.95
CA GLU A 301 8.75 -11.43 8.80
C GLU A 301 9.32 -12.78 8.35
N ILE A 302 10.40 -13.18 8.99
CA ILE A 302 11.18 -14.34 8.60
C ILE A 302 10.45 -15.62 9.02
N TYR A 303 10.03 -16.42 8.04
CA TYR A 303 9.30 -17.66 8.29
C TYR A 303 10.09 -18.64 9.18
N ASP A 304 11.41 -18.74 8.99
CA ASP A 304 12.30 -19.60 9.79
C ASP A 304 12.16 -19.37 11.31
N THR A 305 11.85 -18.14 11.75
CA THR A 305 11.80 -17.78 13.19
C THR A 305 10.70 -18.47 13.97
N HIS A 306 9.57 -18.80 13.32
CA HIS A 306 8.45 -19.47 13.99
C HIS A 306 8.34 -20.95 13.63
N ALA A 307 8.97 -21.37 12.52
CA ALA A 307 8.85 -22.71 11.98
C ALA A 307 9.42 -23.79 12.93
N ASP A 308 10.65 -23.65 13.39
CA ASP A 308 11.34 -24.63 14.25
C ASP A 308 12.55 -24.01 14.98
N GLU A 309 13.35 -24.86 15.65
CA GLU A 309 14.48 -24.41 16.47
C GLU A 309 15.68 -23.87 15.65
N ASP A 310 15.78 -24.20 14.36
CA ASP A 310 16.85 -23.70 13.49
C ASP A 310 16.75 -22.17 13.34
N GLY A 311 15.54 -21.62 13.43
CA GLY A 311 15.29 -20.17 13.44
C GLY A 311 16.03 -19.44 14.57
N GLN A 312 16.10 -20.03 15.77
CA GLN A 312 16.87 -19.44 16.88
C GLN A 312 18.37 -19.51 16.64
N ARG A 313 18.85 -20.62 16.06
CA ARG A 313 20.28 -20.79 15.70
C ARG A 313 20.72 -19.71 14.70
N ILE A 314 19.95 -19.52 13.62
CA ILE A 314 20.25 -18.49 12.60
C ILE A 314 20.13 -17.09 13.19
N THR A 315 19.13 -16.83 14.04
CA THR A 315 19.00 -15.54 14.75
C THR A 315 20.25 -15.21 15.55
N LYS A 316 20.76 -16.19 16.31
CA LYS A 316 21.99 -16.03 17.08
C LYS A 316 23.20 -15.79 16.19
N GLU A 317 23.34 -16.59 15.13
CA GLU A 317 24.43 -16.48 14.15
C GLU A 317 24.51 -15.08 13.51
N LEU A 318 23.39 -14.59 12.96
CA LEU A 318 23.32 -13.25 12.36
C LEU A 318 23.57 -12.14 13.39
N SER A 319 23.04 -12.29 14.61
CA SER A 319 23.28 -11.34 15.69
C SER A 319 24.76 -11.29 16.12
N ASP A 320 25.42 -12.45 16.18
CA ASP A 320 26.84 -12.55 16.50
C ASP A 320 27.71 -11.97 15.37
N LEU A 321 27.36 -12.18 14.10
CA LEU A 321 28.01 -11.54 12.95
C LEU A 321 27.90 -10.02 13.00
N VAL A 322 26.72 -9.47 13.30
CA VAL A 322 26.54 -8.02 13.49
C VAL A 322 27.48 -7.51 14.58
N ARG A 323 27.51 -8.17 15.75
CA ARG A 323 28.39 -7.79 16.87
C ARG A 323 29.88 -7.96 16.53
N GLN A 324 30.23 -8.90 15.66
CA GLN A 324 31.59 -9.09 15.18
C GLN A 324 32.07 -7.90 14.34
N TYR A 325 31.19 -7.30 13.53
CA TYR A 325 31.55 -6.21 12.63
C TYR A 325 31.27 -4.79 13.18
N ASP A 326 30.38 -4.66 14.16
CA ASP A 326 30.12 -3.44 14.97
C ASP A 326 30.49 -3.67 16.44
N TYR A 327 31.74 -4.06 16.70
CA TYR A 327 32.22 -4.51 18.01
C TYR A 327 32.37 -3.39 19.06
N ASN A 328 32.43 -2.11 18.65
CA ASN A 328 32.30 -0.98 19.58
C ASN A 328 30.83 -0.64 19.87
N GLY A 329 29.87 -1.30 19.19
CA GLY A 329 28.45 -1.25 19.49
C GLY A 329 27.80 0.11 19.18
N ASN A 330 28.08 0.68 18.01
CA ASN A 330 27.44 1.93 17.57
C ASN A 330 25.93 1.76 17.37
N ALA A 331 25.48 0.56 17.01
CA ALA A 331 24.07 0.18 16.87
C ALA A 331 23.78 -1.23 17.45
N ARG A 332 22.49 -1.54 17.65
CA ARG A 332 22.03 -2.81 18.26
C ARG A 332 21.33 -3.72 17.25
N PRO A 333 21.56 -5.05 17.28
CA PRO A 333 20.81 -5.97 16.43
C PRO A 333 19.34 -6.04 16.86
N THR A 334 18.43 -6.09 15.88
CA THR A 334 16.96 -6.19 16.06
C THR A 334 16.35 -7.06 14.94
N ILE A 335 15.04 -7.27 14.98
CA ILE A 335 14.25 -7.96 13.94
C ILE A 335 12.83 -7.37 13.91
N GLY A 336 12.18 -7.36 12.74
CA GLY A 336 10.74 -7.11 12.62
C GLY A 336 9.96 -8.40 12.40
N SER A 337 8.97 -8.69 13.24
CA SER A 337 8.25 -9.98 13.19
C SER A 337 6.73 -9.83 13.35
N ASN A 338 5.98 -10.38 12.39
CA ASN A 338 4.55 -10.64 12.50
C ASN A 338 4.24 -11.97 13.21
N TYR A 339 5.28 -12.74 13.57
CA TYR A 339 5.16 -14.03 14.26
C TYR A 339 5.34 -13.96 15.78
N MET A 340 5.31 -12.77 16.39
CA MET A 340 5.37 -12.61 17.84
C MET A 340 4.32 -13.42 18.65
N PRO A 341 3.14 -13.79 18.11
CA PRO A 341 2.23 -14.71 18.79
C PRO A 341 2.80 -16.13 19.04
N TRP A 342 3.84 -16.55 18.31
CA TRP A 342 4.42 -17.89 18.41
C TRP A 342 5.62 -17.94 19.36
N GLU A 343 5.69 -18.98 20.17
CA GLU A 343 6.75 -19.16 21.17
C GLU A 343 8.16 -19.17 20.57
N ASN A 344 8.36 -19.82 19.42
CA ASN A 344 9.66 -19.87 18.75
C ASN A 344 10.14 -18.48 18.29
N ALA A 345 9.23 -17.64 17.81
CA ALA A 345 9.59 -16.27 17.44
C ALA A 345 9.91 -15.41 18.68
N ARG A 346 9.19 -15.61 19.79
CA ARG A 346 9.52 -14.99 21.08
C ARG A 346 10.91 -15.41 21.57
N LYS A 347 11.31 -16.67 21.41
CA LYS A 347 12.68 -17.14 21.70
C LYS A 347 13.73 -16.45 20.83
N CYS A 348 13.43 -16.19 19.55
CA CYS A 348 14.31 -15.39 18.69
C CYS A 348 14.43 -13.94 19.19
N ALA A 349 13.30 -13.31 19.57
CA ALA A 349 13.30 -11.97 20.16
C ALA A 349 14.10 -11.93 21.47
N ASP A 350 14.03 -12.98 22.29
CA ASP A 350 14.80 -13.09 23.53
C ASP A 350 16.32 -13.12 23.31
N ILE A 351 16.80 -13.65 22.17
CA ILE A 351 18.22 -13.61 21.80
C ILE A 351 18.68 -12.17 21.49
N LEU A 352 17.80 -11.37 20.88
CA LEU A 352 18.10 -10.01 20.43
C LEU A 352 17.88 -8.96 21.52
N LYS A 353 16.88 -9.17 22.38
CA LYS A 353 16.36 -8.25 23.41
C LYS A 353 15.74 -6.96 22.87
N VAL A 354 16.02 -6.56 21.62
CA VAL A 354 15.29 -5.51 20.90
C VAL A 354 14.25 -6.19 20.01
N ALA A 355 12.99 -6.15 20.43
CA ALA A 355 11.89 -6.91 19.86
C ALA A 355 10.99 -5.99 19.01
N GLY A 356 11.06 -6.14 17.68
CA GLY A 356 10.21 -5.45 16.73
C GLY A 356 8.96 -6.25 16.38
N TYR A 357 7.81 -5.60 16.52
CA TYR A 357 6.49 -6.17 16.25
C TYR A 357 5.92 -5.61 14.96
N ASN A 358 5.55 -6.48 14.03
CA ASN A 358 4.72 -6.12 12.88
C ASN A 358 3.25 -6.39 13.25
N TYR A 359 2.40 -5.36 13.26
CA TYR A 359 0.94 -5.47 13.40
C TYR A 359 0.45 -6.24 14.64
N ALA A 360 1.24 -6.20 15.72
CA ALA A 360 1.09 -7.05 16.90
C ALA A 360 1.10 -6.25 18.21
N GLU A 361 0.69 -4.99 18.16
CA GLU A 361 0.66 -4.05 19.28
C GLU A 361 -0.21 -4.54 20.43
N LYS A 362 -1.22 -5.37 20.15
CA LYS A 362 -2.06 -6.01 21.16
C LYS A 362 -1.31 -6.89 22.17
N TYR A 363 -0.10 -7.33 21.85
CA TYR A 363 0.73 -8.18 22.72
C TYR A 363 1.77 -7.40 23.53
N TYR A 364 1.88 -6.07 23.36
CA TYR A 364 2.90 -5.26 24.05
C TYR A 364 2.84 -5.43 25.56
N GLU A 365 1.67 -5.22 26.14
CA GLU A 365 1.45 -5.27 27.59
C GLU A 365 1.69 -6.66 28.19
N GLU A 366 1.29 -7.72 27.47
CA GLU A 366 1.48 -9.10 27.90
C GLU A 366 2.97 -9.46 27.87
N HIS A 367 3.62 -9.28 26.73
CA HIS A 367 5.02 -9.67 26.57
C HIS A 367 5.97 -8.78 27.39
N HIS A 368 5.66 -7.50 27.62
CA HIS A 368 6.48 -6.66 28.52
C HIS A 368 6.47 -7.18 29.96
N LYS A 369 5.35 -7.74 30.44
CA LYS A 369 5.27 -8.36 31.78
C LYS A 369 6.03 -9.68 31.85
N GLU A 370 5.96 -10.49 30.79
CA GLU A 370 6.67 -11.77 30.70
C GLU A 370 8.17 -11.61 30.49
N HIS A 371 8.57 -10.57 29.75
CA HIS A 371 9.93 -10.27 29.35
C HIS A 371 10.30 -8.82 29.71
N PRO A 372 10.48 -8.50 31.00
CA PRO A 372 10.73 -7.13 31.48
C PRO A 372 12.09 -6.57 31.04
N ASP A 373 12.96 -7.38 30.44
CA ASP A 373 14.25 -6.98 29.90
C ASP A 373 14.22 -6.68 28.39
N TRP A 374 13.07 -6.82 27.73
CA TRP A 374 12.91 -6.52 26.31
C TRP A 374 12.69 -5.04 26.05
N ILE A 375 13.32 -4.55 24.99
CA ILE A 375 13.05 -3.25 24.37
C ILE A 375 12.02 -3.47 23.26
N ILE A 376 10.79 -3.03 23.47
CA ILE A 376 9.65 -3.26 22.56
C ILE A 376 9.45 -2.06 21.63
N TYR A 377 9.10 -2.32 20.37
CA TYR A 377 8.64 -1.29 19.43
C TYR A 377 7.81 -1.88 18.30
N GLY A 378 7.08 -1.02 17.58
CA GLY A 378 6.37 -1.38 16.37
C GLY A 378 7.30 -1.28 15.16
N SER A 379 7.85 -2.39 14.69
CA SER A 379 8.70 -2.40 13.49
C SER A 379 7.91 -2.20 12.20
N GLU A 380 6.61 -2.48 12.23
CA GLU A 380 5.69 -2.24 11.12
C GLU A 380 4.25 -2.10 11.66
N THR A 381 3.58 -1.00 11.35
CA THR A 381 2.28 -0.61 11.96
C THR A 381 1.37 0.05 10.92
N SER A 382 0.10 0.27 11.27
CA SER A 382 -0.94 0.83 10.39
C SER A 382 -1.37 -0.09 9.23
N SER A 383 -0.69 -0.07 8.08
CA SER A 383 -1.08 -0.80 6.85
C SER A 383 -2.55 -0.54 6.42
N ILE A 384 -3.06 0.67 6.66
CA ILE A 384 -4.34 1.14 6.12
C ILE A 384 -4.09 1.66 4.70
N VAL A 385 -4.89 1.18 3.74
CA VAL A 385 -4.74 1.51 2.32
C VAL A 385 -5.62 2.69 1.94
N GLN A 386 -5.17 3.53 1.01
CA GLN A 386 -5.82 4.80 0.66
C GLN A 386 -5.31 5.34 -0.68
N SER A 387 -6.19 6.04 -1.39
CA SER A 387 -5.90 6.77 -2.63
C SER A 387 -6.18 8.25 -2.47
N ARG A 388 -5.27 9.10 -2.95
CA ARG A 388 -5.38 10.55 -2.81
C ARG A 388 -6.65 11.10 -3.46
N GLY A 389 -7.47 11.81 -2.68
CA GLY A 389 -8.69 12.47 -3.18
C GLY A 389 -9.84 11.53 -3.52
N ILE A 390 -9.80 10.27 -3.06
CA ILE A 390 -10.89 9.29 -3.22
C ILE A 390 -11.60 9.07 -1.89
N TYR A 391 -12.92 9.13 -1.90
CA TYR A 391 -13.75 9.00 -0.70
C TYR A 391 -14.95 8.08 -0.97
N HIS A 392 -14.96 6.93 -0.31
CA HIS A 392 -16.08 5.98 -0.39
C HIS A 392 -16.96 6.12 0.85
N PHE A 393 -18.12 6.75 0.67
CA PHE A 393 -19.09 7.00 1.74
C PHE A 393 -20.05 5.82 1.93
N PRO A 394 -20.53 5.59 3.17
CA PRO A 394 -20.22 6.33 4.39
C PRO A 394 -18.92 5.84 5.05
N ALA A 395 -18.26 6.72 5.83
CA ALA A 395 -17.04 6.37 6.58
C ALA A 395 -17.24 5.20 7.57
N SER A 396 -18.47 4.96 8.01
CA SER A 396 -18.83 3.83 8.89
C SER A 396 -18.80 2.47 8.19
N ALA A 397 -18.86 2.44 6.86
CA ALA A 397 -18.79 1.20 6.09
C ALA A 397 -17.33 0.90 5.76
N SER A 398 -16.83 -0.26 6.19
CA SER A 398 -15.47 -0.65 5.85
C SER A 398 -15.41 -1.26 4.45
N VAL A 399 -14.72 -0.58 3.55
CA VAL A 399 -14.62 -0.95 2.13
C VAL A 399 -13.15 -1.09 1.79
N LEU A 400 -12.65 -2.32 1.82
CA LEU A 400 -11.25 -2.60 1.46
C LEU A 400 -11.02 -2.44 -0.04
N SER A 401 -11.97 -2.90 -0.87
CA SER A 401 -11.90 -2.89 -2.33
C SER A 401 -13.22 -2.43 -2.94
N ASP A 402 -13.18 -1.58 -3.97
CA ASP A 402 -14.33 -1.13 -4.75
C ASP A 402 -14.07 -1.17 -6.28
N ASP A 403 -15.10 -0.86 -7.06
CA ASP A 403 -15.11 -1.07 -8.51
C ASP A 403 -14.18 -0.12 -9.30
N ASP A 404 -13.72 0.97 -8.68
CA ASP A 404 -12.78 1.94 -9.27
C ASP A 404 -11.30 1.54 -9.13
N GLU A 405 -11.04 0.43 -8.43
CA GLU A 405 -9.71 -0.01 -8.00
C GLU A 405 -8.97 1.01 -7.15
N GLN A 406 -9.70 1.83 -6.38
CA GLN A 406 -9.13 2.81 -5.46
C GLN A 406 -9.43 2.44 -4.01
N CYS A 407 -8.70 3.04 -3.08
CA CYS A 407 -8.95 2.91 -1.65
C CYS A 407 -9.38 4.28 -1.07
N SER A 408 -10.29 4.28 -0.11
CA SER A 408 -10.84 5.52 0.45
C SER A 408 -9.88 6.19 1.43
N SER A 409 -9.70 7.51 1.28
CA SER A 409 -8.93 8.36 2.20
C SER A 409 -9.69 8.75 3.48
N LEU A 410 -10.92 8.24 3.69
CA LEU A 410 -11.65 8.42 4.96
C LEU A 410 -11.09 7.52 6.09
N GLY A 411 -10.19 6.58 5.78
CA GLY A 411 -9.61 5.63 6.73
C GLY A 411 -10.45 4.35 6.94
N ASN A 412 -11.44 4.10 6.07
CA ASN A 412 -12.33 2.94 6.12
C ASN A 412 -11.89 1.76 5.23
N SER A 413 -10.77 1.88 4.51
CA SER A 413 -10.15 0.79 3.72
C SER A 413 -9.05 0.07 4.52
N GLN A 414 -9.48 -0.77 5.46
CA GLN A 414 -8.60 -1.42 6.43
C GLN A 414 -8.22 -2.83 5.99
N THR A 415 -6.93 -3.14 5.97
CA THR A 415 -6.43 -4.50 5.74
C THR A 415 -6.76 -5.41 6.91
N SER A 416 -6.81 -6.72 6.67
CA SER A 416 -7.24 -7.70 7.68
C SER A 416 -6.23 -7.93 8.81
N TRP A 417 -5.00 -7.43 8.65
CA TRP A 417 -3.92 -7.47 9.64
C TRP A 417 -3.57 -6.08 10.20
N GLY A 418 -3.92 -5.00 9.50
CA GLY A 418 -3.56 -3.64 9.88
C GLY A 418 -4.29 -3.09 11.11
N ALA A 419 -4.10 -1.80 11.35
CA ALA A 419 -4.72 -1.09 12.46
C ALA A 419 -6.23 -0.91 12.26
N LYS A 420 -6.98 -0.93 13.38
CA LYS A 420 -8.44 -0.69 13.40
C LYS A 420 -8.86 0.72 12.99
N SER A 421 -7.96 1.68 13.08
CA SER A 421 -8.06 3.05 12.56
C SER A 421 -6.72 3.75 12.79
N ILE A 422 -6.49 4.86 12.11
CA ILE A 422 -5.30 5.70 12.32
C ILE A 422 -5.27 6.21 13.76
N GLU A 423 -6.37 6.74 14.29
CA GLU A 423 -6.46 7.20 15.68
C GLU A 423 -6.17 6.07 16.69
N SER A 424 -6.64 4.85 16.42
CA SER A 424 -6.33 3.69 17.27
C SER A 424 -4.84 3.36 17.25
N CYS A 425 -4.20 3.42 16.08
CA CYS A 425 -2.77 3.17 15.92
C CYS A 425 -1.94 4.20 16.71
N ILE A 426 -2.25 5.49 16.55
CA ILE A 426 -1.61 6.57 17.30
C ILE A 426 -1.76 6.37 18.81
N ARG A 427 -2.98 6.09 19.27
CA ARG A 427 -3.30 5.95 20.69
C ARG A 427 -2.51 4.82 21.35
N VAL A 428 -2.43 3.66 20.71
CA VAL A 428 -1.77 2.48 21.30
C VAL A 428 -0.30 2.77 21.59
N ASP A 429 0.45 3.31 20.63
CA ASP A 429 1.86 3.65 20.86
C ASP A 429 2.03 4.83 21.85
N ARG A 430 1.22 5.89 21.70
CA ARG A 430 1.22 7.06 22.62
C ARG A 430 1.06 6.64 24.08
N ASP A 431 0.16 5.69 24.33
CA ASP A 431 -0.20 5.24 25.68
C ASP A 431 0.69 4.10 26.18
N THR A 432 1.68 3.67 25.40
CA THR A 432 2.65 2.62 25.78
C THR A 432 4.03 3.23 26.05
N PRO A 433 4.32 3.73 27.27
CA PRO A 433 5.56 4.47 27.56
C PRO A 433 6.85 3.62 27.43
N PHE A 434 6.74 2.31 27.63
CA PHE A 434 7.86 1.37 27.48
C PHE A 434 8.20 1.06 26.01
N SER A 435 7.27 1.32 25.07
CA SER A 435 7.54 1.18 23.64
C SER A 435 8.47 2.31 23.19
N MET A 436 9.46 1.99 22.37
CA MET A 436 10.38 2.96 21.78
C MET A 436 9.71 3.84 20.69
N GLY A 437 8.59 3.40 20.14
CA GLY A 437 7.86 4.06 19.05
C GLY A 437 7.36 3.06 18.01
N GLN A 438 7.07 3.56 16.80
CA GLN A 438 6.48 2.78 15.72
C GLN A 438 7.02 3.19 14.34
N PHE A 439 6.91 2.28 13.37
CA PHE A 439 7.25 2.51 11.97
C PHE A 439 6.04 2.19 11.09
N LEU A 440 5.48 3.21 10.43
CA LEU A 440 4.28 3.04 9.59
C LEU A 440 4.62 2.29 8.31
N TRP A 441 3.75 1.37 7.90
CA TRP A 441 3.71 0.83 6.54
C TRP A 441 2.69 1.63 5.71
N THR A 442 3.10 2.58 4.85
CA THR A 442 4.46 3.13 4.64
C THR A 442 4.43 4.66 4.74
N GLY A 443 5.59 5.34 4.67
CA GLY A 443 5.61 6.79 4.51
C GLY A 443 5.21 7.20 3.10
N PHE A 444 5.95 6.74 2.09
CA PHE A 444 5.58 6.87 0.67
C PHE A 444 4.98 5.57 0.10
N ASP A 445 4.06 5.71 -0.85
CA ASP A 445 3.74 4.63 -1.78
C ASP A 445 4.99 4.25 -2.57
N TYR A 446 4.99 3.03 -3.08
CA TYR A 446 6.09 2.43 -3.82
C TYR A 446 5.53 1.56 -4.95
N ILE A 447 6.38 1.23 -5.92
CA ILE A 447 5.95 0.41 -7.06
C ILE A 447 5.85 -1.06 -6.63
N GLY A 448 4.84 -1.77 -7.10
CA GLY A 448 4.53 -3.15 -6.70
C GLY A 448 3.68 -3.24 -5.44
N GLU A 449 3.43 -4.48 -4.99
CA GLU A 449 2.57 -4.80 -3.84
C GLU A 449 1.23 -4.01 -3.78
N PRO A 450 0.42 -4.06 -4.85
CA PRO A 450 -0.78 -3.23 -5.03
C PRO A 450 -1.98 -3.70 -4.19
N THR A 451 -1.76 -4.24 -2.99
CA THR A 451 -2.81 -4.68 -2.08
C THR A 451 -3.83 -3.56 -1.87
N PRO A 452 -5.14 -3.84 -2.00
CA PRO A 452 -5.77 -5.16 -2.11
C PRO A 452 -5.98 -5.66 -3.55
N TYR A 453 -5.58 -4.87 -4.56
CA TYR A 453 -5.81 -5.14 -5.97
C TYR A 453 -4.62 -5.84 -6.65
N HIS A 454 -4.69 -5.92 -7.98
CA HIS A 454 -3.61 -6.35 -8.88
C HIS A 454 -3.21 -5.24 -9.86
N THR A 455 -3.15 -4.00 -9.36
CA THR A 455 -2.71 -2.82 -10.12
C THR A 455 -1.17 -2.69 -10.10
N LYS A 456 -0.57 -1.49 -10.19
CA LYS A 456 0.90 -1.35 -10.34
C LYS A 456 1.65 -0.86 -9.10
N ASN A 457 1.02 -0.04 -8.25
CA ASN A 457 1.66 0.59 -7.10
C ASN A 457 0.90 0.25 -5.83
N SER A 458 1.56 0.43 -4.69
CA SER A 458 0.93 0.28 -3.38
C SER A 458 -0.07 1.40 -3.07
N TYR A 459 -0.87 1.18 -2.02
CA TYR A 459 -1.86 2.13 -1.50
C TYR A 459 -1.57 2.51 -0.03
N PHE A 460 -0.46 2.03 0.53
CA PHE A 460 -0.14 2.11 1.97
C PHE A 460 0.44 3.45 2.41
N GLY A 461 1.08 4.17 1.49
CA GLY A 461 1.79 5.40 1.76
C GLY A 461 0.85 6.48 2.31
N GLN A 462 1.36 7.27 3.26
CA GLN A 462 0.71 8.53 3.66
C GLN A 462 0.88 9.59 2.56
N ILE A 463 1.83 9.36 1.65
CA ILE A 463 2.21 10.20 0.52
C ILE A 463 2.22 9.29 -0.72
N ASP A 464 1.69 9.77 -1.85
CA ASP A 464 1.70 8.99 -3.09
C ASP A 464 3.08 8.91 -3.77
N THR A 465 3.22 8.13 -4.85
CA THR A 465 4.51 7.96 -5.56
C THR A 465 5.02 9.26 -6.19
N ALA A 466 4.13 10.20 -6.48
CA ALA A 466 4.46 11.54 -6.98
C ALA A 466 4.88 12.50 -5.85
N GLY A 467 4.76 12.09 -4.58
CA GLY A 467 5.12 12.89 -3.42
C GLY A 467 4.06 13.90 -3.01
N PHE A 468 2.80 13.66 -3.35
CA PHE A 468 1.66 14.44 -2.87
C PHE A 468 1.03 13.78 -1.62
N PRO A 469 0.84 14.51 -0.52
CA PRO A 469 0.20 13.98 0.68
C PRO A 469 -1.24 13.49 0.44
N LYS A 470 -1.60 12.38 1.09
CA LYS A 470 -3.00 11.92 1.26
C LYS A 470 -3.58 12.46 2.56
N ASP A 471 -4.88 12.31 2.81
CA ASP A 471 -5.51 12.88 4.01
C ASP A 471 -4.91 12.33 5.33
N ALA A 472 -4.53 11.04 5.35
CA ALA A 472 -3.92 10.41 6.52
C ALA A 472 -2.59 11.06 6.95
N TYR A 473 -1.83 11.67 6.01
CA TYR A 473 -0.61 12.42 6.32
C TYR A 473 -0.88 13.48 7.40
N TYR A 474 -2.03 14.16 7.32
CA TYR A 474 -2.37 15.24 8.24
C TYR A 474 -2.82 14.73 9.61
N GLU A 475 -3.37 13.51 9.69
CA GLU A 475 -3.65 12.85 10.98
C GLU A 475 -2.34 12.54 11.72
N TRP A 476 -1.34 11.99 11.03
CA TRP A 476 -0.01 11.74 11.60
C TRP A 476 0.74 13.03 11.93
N LYS A 477 0.64 14.05 11.07
CA LYS A 477 1.20 15.37 11.34
C LYS A 477 0.60 15.99 12.60
N ALA A 478 -0.72 15.90 12.79
CA ALA A 478 -1.37 16.36 14.00
C ALA A 478 -0.86 15.62 15.25
N ALA A 479 -0.55 14.33 15.13
CA ALA A 479 -0.05 13.52 16.23
C ALA A 479 1.44 13.77 16.56
N TRP A 480 2.27 14.04 15.56
CA TRP A 480 3.74 14.07 15.71
C TRP A 480 4.36 15.46 15.75
N THR A 481 3.57 16.51 15.54
CA THR A 481 4.04 17.90 15.59
C THR A 481 3.48 18.67 16.78
N ASP A 482 4.21 19.69 17.22
CA ASP A 482 3.80 20.61 18.28
C ASP A 482 3.14 21.85 17.66
N HIS A 483 1.90 22.15 18.03
CA HIS A 483 1.17 23.31 17.52
C HIS A 483 1.85 24.66 17.82
N LYS A 484 2.76 24.71 18.81
CA LYS A 484 3.53 25.94 19.10
C LYS A 484 4.65 26.20 18.10
N LYS A 485 5.10 25.16 17.40
CA LYS A 485 6.14 25.23 16.37
C LYS A 485 5.53 25.18 14.96
N ALA A 486 4.60 24.25 14.76
CA ALA A 486 3.97 23.94 13.48
C ALA A 486 2.44 23.83 13.65
N PRO A 487 1.71 24.93 13.91
CA PRO A 487 0.26 24.88 14.06
C PRO A 487 -0.39 24.40 12.75
N MET A 488 -1.32 23.45 12.84
CA MET A 488 -2.02 22.93 11.66
C MET A 488 -3.46 22.54 11.97
N ILE A 489 -4.29 22.58 10.95
CA ILE A 489 -5.64 22.01 10.92
C ILE A 489 -5.89 21.52 9.49
N HIS A 490 -6.62 20.42 9.34
CA HIS A 490 -6.95 19.82 8.05
C HIS A 490 -8.40 19.33 8.05
N ILE A 491 -9.10 19.57 6.92
CA ILE A 491 -10.44 19.08 6.64
C ILE A 491 -10.33 17.91 5.65
N CYS A 492 -10.84 16.74 6.04
CA CYS A 492 -11.07 15.61 5.15
C CYS A 492 -12.60 15.45 4.95
N PRO A 493 -13.11 15.27 3.72
CA PRO A 493 -12.41 15.24 2.43
C PRO A 493 -11.69 16.55 2.10
N SER A 494 -10.56 16.46 1.39
CA SER A 494 -9.75 17.62 0.96
C SER A 494 -10.41 18.50 -0.12
N PHE A 495 -11.66 18.22 -0.53
CA PHE A 495 -12.43 19.09 -1.42
C PHE A 495 -13.95 19.08 -1.11
N TRP A 496 -14.67 20.08 -1.63
CA TRP A 496 -16.11 20.29 -1.37
C TRP A 496 -16.95 20.37 -2.65
N ASP A 497 -17.04 19.29 -3.43
CA ASP A 497 -17.78 19.22 -4.71
C ASP A 497 -18.51 17.87 -4.88
N PHE A 498 -19.69 17.72 -4.27
CA PHE A 498 -20.49 16.48 -4.24
C PHE A 498 -21.89 16.67 -4.86
N ASN A 499 -22.79 15.68 -4.72
CA ASN A 499 -24.19 15.79 -5.12
C ASN A 499 -24.98 16.64 -4.11
N GLU A 500 -25.83 17.55 -4.57
CA GLU A 500 -26.64 18.40 -3.68
C GLU A 500 -27.47 17.56 -2.70
N GLY A 501 -27.36 17.84 -1.41
CA GLY A 501 -28.06 17.11 -0.34
C GLY A 501 -27.44 15.78 0.08
N GLN A 502 -26.41 15.27 -0.62
CA GLN A 502 -25.71 14.05 -0.23
C GLN A 502 -25.09 14.19 1.16
N THR A 503 -25.23 13.18 2.01
CA THR A 503 -24.58 13.18 3.33
C THR A 503 -23.08 12.93 3.17
N ILE A 504 -22.26 13.85 3.67
CA ILE A 504 -20.79 13.78 3.63
C ILE A 504 -20.26 13.59 5.04
N ASP A 505 -19.41 12.57 5.21
CA ASP A 505 -18.60 12.38 6.42
C ASP A 505 -17.42 13.35 6.38
N LEU A 506 -17.43 14.35 7.27
CA LEU A 506 -16.32 15.26 7.51
C LEU A 506 -15.49 14.79 8.69
N LYS A 507 -14.17 14.82 8.53
CA LYS A 507 -13.18 14.63 9.59
C LYS A 507 -12.30 15.86 9.70
N ILE A 508 -12.21 16.43 10.90
CA ILE A 508 -11.30 17.53 11.22
C ILE A 508 -10.18 17.00 12.09
N VAL A 509 -8.93 17.27 11.70
CA VAL A 509 -7.73 16.92 12.49
C VAL A 509 -6.86 18.14 12.74
N THR A 510 -6.30 18.23 13.95
CA THR A 510 -5.45 19.34 14.36
C THR A 510 -4.54 18.95 15.52
N ASN A 511 -3.36 19.57 15.61
CA ASN A 511 -2.51 19.50 16.80
C ASN A 511 -2.83 20.58 17.87
N ALA A 512 -3.76 21.49 17.57
CA ALA A 512 -4.23 22.53 18.47
C ALA A 512 -5.20 21.98 19.52
N PRO A 513 -5.34 22.60 20.71
CA PRO A 513 -6.23 22.11 21.76
C PRO A 513 -7.72 22.24 21.44
N ARG A 514 -8.11 23.06 20.45
CA ARG A 514 -9.51 23.28 20.08
C ARG A 514 -9.67 23.62 18.61
N ALA A 515 -10.75 23.18 17.99
CA ALA A 515 -11.18 23.65 16.68
C ALA A 515 -12.66 24.05 16.64
N GLN A 516 -13.02 24.88 15.66
CA GLN A 516 -14.40 25.27 15.34
C GLN A 516 -14.65 25.15 13.84
N LEU A 517 -15.85 24.70 13.46
CA LEU A 517 -16.23 24.47 12.07
C LEU A 517 -17.33 25.45 11.61
N PHE A 518 -17.20 25.94 10.39
CA PHE A 518 -18.18 26.78 9.72
C PHE A 518 -18.52 26.19 8.34
N ILE A 519 -19.82 26.17 8.00
CA ILE A 519 -20.28 25.82 6.65
C ILE A 519 -21.04 27.02 6.11
N ASN A 520 -20.56 27.60 5.02
CA ASN A 520 -21.12 28.82 4.44
C ASN A 520 -21.29 29.95 5.48
N GLY A 521 -20.29 30.11 6.35
CA GLY A 521 -20.27 31.09 7.43
C GLY A 521 -21.16 30.76 8.64
N LYS A 522 -21.91 29.65 8.61
CA LYS A 522 -22.73 29.20 9.74
C LYS A 522 -21.91 28.28 10.65
N ASP A 523 -21.85 28.62 11.93
CA ASP A 523 -21.20 27.82 12.97
C ASP A 523 -21.86 26.43 13.09
N LYS A 524 -21.03 25.39 13.14
CA LYS A 524 -21.41 23.98 13.32
C LYS A 524 -20.93 23.39 14.64
N GLY A 525 -20.32 24.21 15.50
CA GLY A 525 -19.84 23.83 16.82
C GLY A 525 -18.32 23.82 16.91
N CYS A 526 -17.84 23.46 18.10
CA CYS A 526 -16.42 23.33 18.41
C CYS A 526 -16.12 21.98 19.06
N CYS A 527 -14.88 21.51 18.91
CA CYS A 527 -14.37 20.29 19.53
C CYS A 527 -13.03 20.57 20.22
N ASP A 528 -12.80 19.92 21.36
CA ASP A 528 -11.55 19.99 22.11
C ASP A 528 -10.70 18.75 21.81
N PHE A 529 -9.42 18.97 21.52
CA PHE A 529 -8.47 17.93 21.09
C PHE A 529 -7.38 17.71 22.14
N SER A 530 -6.83 16.49 22.18
CA SER A 530 -5.67 16.19 23.02
C SER A 530 -4.93 14.94 22.56
N ASN A 531 -3.63 15.11 22.29
CA ASN A 531 -2.70 13.99 22.04
C ASN A 531 -1.81 13.67 23.25
N LYS A 532 -2.26 13.95 24.48
CA LYS A 532 -1.51 13.59 25.69
C LYS A 532 -1.72 12.10 26.02
N PRO A 533 -0.74 11.41 26.63
CA PRO A 533 -0.94 10.05 27.11
C PRO A 533 -2.20 9.93 27.98
N GLY A 534 -3.03 8.92 27.71
CA GLY A 534 -4.28 8.65 28.42
C GLY A 534 -5.45 9.58 28.05
N SER A 535 -5.35 10.43 27.01
CA SER A 535 -6.43 11.34 26.61
C SER A 535 -7.61 10.66 25.90
N GLY A 536 -7.48 9.37 25.56
CA GLY A 536 -8.45 8.63 24.77
C GLY A 536 -8.42 8.99 23.29
N SER A 537 -9.60 8.91 22.64
CA SER A 537 -9.87 9.28 21.25
C SER A 537 -10.27 10.75 21.16
N LYS A 538 -9.29 11.64 20.99
CA LYS A 538 -9.46 13.10 20.90
C LYS A 538 -8.51 13.74 19.88
N ILE A 539 -8.12 13.00 18.84
CA ILE A 539 -7.20 13.50 17.81
C ILE A 539 -7.97 13.92 16.56
N GLU A 540 -9.14 13.31 16.33
CA GLU A 540 -10.03 13.62 15.21
C GLU A 540 -11.43 14.04 15.68
N TRP A 541 -12.11 14.83 14.86
CA TRP A 541 -13.51 15.21 15.03
C TRP A 541 -14.33 14.83 13.80
N ASN A 542 -15.17 13.80 13.94
CA ASN A 542 -16.01 13.28 12.87
C ASN A 542 -17.43 13.84 12.93
N LEU A 543 -18.00 14.15 11.77
CA LEU A 543 -19.30 14.80 11.59
C LEU A 543 -19.97 14.30 10.31
N GLN A 544 -21.30 14.20 10.29
CA GLN A 544 -22.05 14.02 9.04
C GLN A 544 -22.82 15.29 8.71
N VAL A 545 -22.65 15.80 7.49
CA VAL A 545 -23.31 17.01 7.03
C VAL A 545 -23.85 16.84 5.61
N PRO A 546 -25.07 17.30 5.30
CA PRO A 546 -25.54 17.33 3.93
C PRO A 546 -24.73 18.35 3.12
N TYR A 547 -24.26 17.94 1.95
CA TYR A 547 -23.56 18.81 1.04
C TYR A 547 -24.48 19.93 0.53
N SER A 548 -23.94 21.14 0.55
CA SER A 548 -24.50 22.30 -0.12
C SER A 548 -23.35 23.09 -0.72
N LYS A 549 -23.50 23.53 -1.98
CA LYS A 549 -22.47 24.32 -2.67
C LYS A 549 -21.98 25.51 -1.83
N GLY A 550 -20.66 25.76 -1.84
CA GLY A 550 -20.04 26.89 -1.16
C GLY A 550 -18.69 26.53 -0.55
N TYR A 551 -18.54 26.68 0.77
CA TYR A 551 -17.28 26.36 1.45
C TYR A 551 -17.48 25.82 2.87
N VAL A 552 -16.46 25.06 3.31
CA VAL A 552 -16.28 24.61 4.69
C VAL A 552 -14.99 25.22 5.20
N GLU A 553 -15.02 25.79 6.40
CA GLU A 553 -13.88 26.44 7.04
C GLU A 553 -13.72 25.89 8.46
N ALA A 554 -12.50 25.47 8.80
CA ALA A 554 -12.14 25.02 10.13
C ALA A 554 -11.05 25.91 10.72
N ARG A 555 -11.23 26.35 11.97
CA ARG A 555 -10.27 27.22 12.69
C ARG A 555 -9.74 26.49 13.91
N ALA A 556 -8.42 26.45 14.06
CA ALA A 556 -7.73 25.92 15.23
C ALA A 556 -7.35 27.04 16.19
N TYR A 557 -7.54 26.81 17.49
CA TYR A 557 -7.32 27.77 18.56
C TYR A 557 -6.27 27.28 19.56
N ASP A 558 -5.39 28.18 20.02
CA ASP A 558 -4.49 27.93 21.14
C ASP A 558 -5.19 27.95 22.51
N GLU A 559 -4.44 27.74 23.60
CA GLU A 559 -4.97 27.79 24.97
C GLU A 559 -5.52 29.18 25.37
N ASP A 560 -5.09 30.26 24.69
CA ASP A 560 -5.54 31.64 24.92
C ASP A 560 -6.80 32.00 24.07
N GLY A 561 -7.28 31.07 23.23
CA GLY A 561 -8.41 31.28 22.34
C GLY A 561 -8.08 32.10 21.09
N ARG A 562 -6.80 32.20 20.70
CA ARG A 562 -6.37 32.84 19.43
C ARG A 562 -6.38 31.82 18.30
N VAL A 563 -6.82 32.23 17.12
CA VAL A 563 -6.73 31.39 15.90
C VAL A 563 -5.26 31.27 15.49
N ILE A 564 -4.75 30.04 15.43
CA ILE A 564 -3.35 29.73 15.08
C ILE A 564 -3.21 29.01 13.74
N ALA A 565 -4.28 28.35 13.26
CA ALA A 565 -4.34 27.78 11.92
C ALA A 565 -5.78 27.81 11.39
N THR A 566 -5.93 27.82 10.06
CA THR A 566 -7.23 27.78 9.38
C THR A 566 -7.09 26.96 8.11
N ASP A 567 -8.08 26.12 7.85
CA ASP A 567 -8.20 25.37 6.61
C ASP A 567 -9.57 25.63 5.98
N VAL A 568 -9.62 25.70 4.65
CA VAL A 568 -10.82 26.05 3.88
C VAL A 568 -10.89 25.24 2.60
N ILE A 569 -11.94 24.42 2.48
CA ILE A 569 -12.29 23.71 1.24
C ILE A 569 -13.48 24.40 0.56
N ARG A 570 -13.47 24.45 -0.77
CA ARG A 570 -14.47 25.17 -1.58
C ARG A 570 -15.02 24.29 -2.68
N SER A 571 -16.27 24.52 -3.04
CA SER A 571 -16.84 24.05 -4.31
C SER A 571 -16.21 24.82 -5.47
N PHE A 572 -15.95 24.12 -6.56
CA PHE A 572 -15.33 24.66 -7.77
C PHE A 572 -16.15 24.31 -9.02
N THR A 573 -15.84 24.97 -10.13
CA THR A 573 -16.40 24.64 -11.45
C THR A 573 -15.43 23.81 -12.30
N ASP A 574 -15.71 23.67 -13.59
CA ASP A 574 -14.81 23.00 -14.53
C ASP A 574 -13.46 23.77 -14.63
N PRO A 575 -12.33 23.05 -14.79
CA PRO A 575 -11.03 23.70 -14.94
C PRO A 575 -10.97 24.49 -16.24
N VAL A 576 -10.26 25.62 -16.20
CA VAL A 576 -10.07 26.50 -17.38
C VAL A 576 -8.60 26.77 -17.71
N LYS A 577 -7.68 26.59 -16.75
CA LYS A 577 -6.25 26.79 -16.96
C LYS A 577 -5.39 25.88 -16.11
N LEU A 578 -4.20 25.58 -16.61
CA LEU A 578 -3.15 24.89 -15.85
C LEU A 578 -2.31 25.88 -15.03
N VAL A 579 -1.68 25.38 -13.97
CA VAL A 579 -0.71 26.13 -13.16
C VAL A 579 0.48 25.23 -12.84
N LEU A 580 1.69 25.78 -12.97
CA LEU A 580 2.94 25.12 -12.62
C LEU A 580 3.52 25.75 -11.36
N ARG A 581 4.00 24.92 -10.43
CA ARG A 581 4.69 25.34 -9.20
C ARG A 581 5.89 24.45 -8.96
N ASN A 582 6.92 25.00 -8.32
CA ASN A 582 7.99 24.15 -7.80
C ASN A 582 7.48 23.40 -6.57
N ALA A 583 7.50 22.07 -6.62
CA ALA A 583 7.00 21.22 -5.54
C ALA A 583 7.80 21.38 -4.23
N LEU A 584 8.97 22.03 -4.28
CA LEU A 584 9.75 22.33 -3.07
C LEU A 584 9.36 23.65 -2.38
N ASP A 585 8.56 24.52 -3.02
CA ASP A 585 8.19 25.82 -2.45
C ASP A 585 7.28 25.72 -1.22
N GLU A 586 6.56 24.62 -1.09
CA GLU A 586 5.75 24.32 0.10
C GLU A 586 6.61 24.14 1.36
N TYR A 587 7.85 23.68 1.21
CA TYR A 587 8.76 23.47 2.33
C TYR A 587 9.55 24.74 2.68
N THR A 588 9.80 25.64 1.72
CA THR A 588 10.60 26.85 1.98
C THR A 588 9.81 27.97 2.68
N ASN A 589 8.47 27.96 2.59
CA ASN A 589 7.59 28.98 3.17
C ASN A 589 7.01 28.65 4.56
N THR A 590 7.25 27.44 5.09
CA THR A 590 6.83 27.08 6.44
C THR A 590 7.91 27.47 7.45
N ASN A 591 7.52 28.05 8.60
CA ASN A 591 8.46 28.39 9.69
C ASN A 591 9.26 27.17 10.19
N ASP A 592 8.88 25.95 9.81
CA ASP A 592 9.60 24.71 10.09
C ASP A 592 10.99 24.63 9.43
N CYS A 593 11.18 25.26 8.27
CA CYS A 593 12.49 25.27 7.60
C CYS A 593 13.49 26.27 8.19
N LYS A 594 13.08 27.16 9.10
CA LYS A 594 13.99 28.09 9.77
C LYS A 594 14.93 27.41 10.77
N ASN A 595 14.57 26.22 11.25
CA ASN A 595 15.41 25.43 12.16
C ASN A 595 16.45 24.55 11.44
N PHE A 596 16.39 24.42 10.11
CA PHE A 596 17.49 23.88 9.33
C PHE A 596 18.50 25.00 9.01
N GLY A 597 19.19 25.48 10.05
CA GLY A 597 20.36 26.36 9.93
C GLY A 597 20.14 27.73 9.29
N SER A 598 18.94 28.31 9.33
CA SER A 598 18.68 29.67 8.82
C SER A 598 18.10 30.62 9.88
N GLU A 599 18.80 30.75 11.01
CA GLU A 599 18.73 32.01 11.77
C GLU A 599 19.64 33.05 11.10
N SER A 600 19.09 33.83 10.16
CA SER A 600 19.44 35.25 10.07
C SER A 600 18.36 36.04 9.33
N THR A 601 18.10 37.22 9.86
CA THR A 601 17.15 38.24 9.42
C THR A 601 17.33 38.61 7.94
N TYR A 602 16.35 38.31 7.09
CA TYR A 602 16.25 38.93 5.75
C TYR A 602 15.29 40.13 5.80
N SER A 603 15.84 41.30 6.09
CA SER A 603 15.29 42.56 5.60
C SER A 603 16.22 43.11 4.53
N ASN A 604 15.69 43.25 3.31
CA ASN A 604 16.15 44.10 2.21
C ASN A 604 17.68 44.23 2.02
N TYR A 605 18.26 43.46 1.10
CA TYR A 605 19.44 43.93 0.36
C TYR A 605 19.46 43.34 -1.05
N ASN A 606 19.24 44.21 -2.03
CA ASN A 606 19.65 44.01 -3.41
C ASN A 606 21.18 44.17 -3.49
N ASP A 607 21.76 43.43 -4.44
CA ASP A 607 23.11 43.54 -5.00
C ASP A 607 24.25 42.68 -4.41
N SER A 608 24.83 41.90 -5.34
CA SER A 608 26.10 41.14 -5.30
C SER A 608 26.24 39.99 -4.28
N VAL A 609 26.05 38.75 -4.76
CA VAL A 609 26.39 37.52 -4.02
C VAL A 609 27.73 36.99 -4.52
N ASP A 610 28.72 37.02 -3.62
CA ASP A 610 30.01 36.36 -3.77
C ASP A 610 29.84 34.84 -3.56
N MET A 611 30.49 34.04 -4.40
CA MET A 611 30.23 32.59 -4.54
C MET A 611 31.23 31.75 -3.72
N ASP A 612 30.73 30.86 -2.86
CA ASP A 612 31.54 29.86 -2.16
C ASP A 612 30.95 28.44 -2.24
N THR A 613 31.82 27.43 -2.30
CA THR A 613 31.65 26.19 -3.09
C THR A 613 31.38 24.90 -2.31
N ASN A 614 30.99 24.95 -1.03
CA ASN A 614 30.84 23.73 -0.21
C ASN A 614 29.46 23.51 0.44
N ASN A 615 28.42 24.21 -0.02
CA ASN A 615 27.03 23.98 0.43
C ASN A 615 26.13 23.68 -0.79
N HIS A 616 25.68 22.44 -0.93
CA HIS A 616 24.68 22.01 -1.92
C HIS A 616 23.25 22.53 -1.63
N SER A 617 23.10 23.74 -1.06
CA SER A 617 21.80 24.26 -0.62
C SER A 617 21.60 25.76 -0.77
N ILE A 618 22.42 26.47 -1.55
CA ILE A 618 22.30 27.94 -1.69
C ILE A 618 21.56 28.35 -2.98
N TYR A 619 21.09 27.37 -3.76
CA TYR A 619 20.29 27.64 -4.95
C TYR A 619 18.80 27.63 -4.58
N SER A 620 18.08 28.70 -4.98
CA SER A 620 16.62 28.70 -4.97
C SER A 620 16.11 27.43 -5.66
N ASN A 621 14.91 26.95 -5.33
CA ASN A 621 14.32 25.76 -5.94
C ASN A 621 14.29 25.82 -7.49
N ASP A 622 14.42 27.02 -8.08
CA ASP A 622 14.42 27.27 -9.52
C ASP A 622 15.81 27.27 -10.19
N ILE A 623 16.88 26.97 -9.44
CA ILE A 623 18.25 26.92 -9.96
C ILE A 623 18.79 25.49 -9.82
N LEU A 624 19.30 24.95 -10.93
CA LEU A 624 19.89 23.62 -11.03
C LEU A 624 21.37 23.68 -11.38
N CYS A 625 22.15 22.73 -10.88
CA CYS A 625 23.54 22.53 -11.26
C CYS A 625 23.64 21.79 -12.61
N SER A 626 24.48 22.29 -13.53
CA SER A 626 24.70 21.72 -14.86
C SER A 626 25.58 20.45 -14.82
N ASN A 627 25.11 19.38 -14.16
CA ASN A 627 25.90 18.19 -13.86
C ASN A 627 25.25 16.86 -14.28
N THR A 628 24.19 16.92 -15.10
CA THR A 628 23.41 15.75 -15.55
C THR A 628 22.69 14.95 -14.46
N ARG A 629 22.75 15.39 -13.18
CA ARG A 629 22.19 14.68 -12.03
C ARG A 629 21.13 15.48 -11.29
N ASP A 630 21.26 16.80 -11.22
CA ASP A 630 20.36 17.66 -10.47
C ASP A 630 18.93 17.68 -11.04
N LEU A 631 17.94 17.78 -10.15
CA LEU A 631 16.52 17.62 -10.48
C LEU A 631 15.67 18.77 -9.95
N ALA A 632 14.75 19.25 -10.78
CA ALA A 632 13.59 20.04 -10.37
C ALA A 632 12.31 19.20 -10.42
N PHE A 633 11.40 19.51 -9.51
CA PHE A 633 10.11 18.84 -9.34
C PHE A 633 9.00 19.86 -9.57
N ILE A 634 8.31 19.77 -10.70
CA ILE A 634 7.28 20.73 -11.09
C ILE A 634 5.91 20.10 -10.87
N GLU A 635 5.16 20.64 -9.91
CA GLU A 635 3.73 20.32 -9.75
C GLU A 635 2.94 21.02 -10.85
N ILE A 636 2.03 20.27 -11.48
CA ILE A 636 1.05 20.75 -12.42
C ILE A 636 -0.34 20.51 -11.80
N SER A 637 -1.14 21.57 -11.72
CA SER A 637 -2.53 21.55 -11.24
C SER A 637 -3.44 22.35 -12.18
N ALA A 638 -4.75 22.36 -11.88
CA ALA A 638 -5.73 23.11 -12.65
C ALA A 638 -6.58 24.04 -11.77
N LEU A 639 -6.89 25.23 -12.30
CA LEU A 639 -7.77 26.20 -11.66
C LEU A 639 -9.06 26.38 -12.48
N ASP A 640 -10.15 26.67 -11.78
CA ASP A 640 -11.41 27.10 -12.38
C ASP A 640 -11.43 28.61 -12.69
N THR A 641 -12.57 29.12 -13.16
CA THR A 641 -12.73 30.54 -13.53
C THR A 641 -12.57 31.50 -12.37
N ASP A 642 -12.82 31.03 -11.15
CA ASP A 642 -12.74 31.84 -9.92
C ASP A 642 -11.33 31.75 -9.28
N GLY A 643 -10.42 30.99 -9.90
CA GLY A 643 -9.07 30.75 -9.39
C GLY A 643 -9.03 29.70 -8.28
N THR A 644 -10.09 28.92 -8.09
CA THR A 644 -10.14 27.81 -7.13
C THR A 644 -9.48 26.58 -7.75
N GLU A 645 -8.68 25.86 -6.96
CA GLU A 645 -8.07 24.61 -7.41
C GLU A 645 -9.13 23.53 -7.62
N VAL A 646 -9.09 22.87 -8.78
CA VAL A 646 -10.02 21.80 -9.13
C VAL A 646 -9.43 20.47 -8.67
N SER A 647 -9.59 20.17 -7.38
CA SER A 647 -8.97 19.03 -6.70
C SER A 647 -9.40 17.64 -7.21
N ASN A 648 -10.37 17.57 -8.11
CA ASN A 648 -10.76 16.33 -8.81
C ASN A 648 -10.53 16.37 -10.33
N ALA A 649 -9.75 17.33 -10.83
CA ALA A 649 -9.43 17.39 -12.25
C ALA A 649 -8.69 16.13 -12.71
N GLN A 650 -9.06 15.64 -13.89
CA GLN A 650 -8.49 14.43 -14.51
C GLN A 650 -7.87 14.70 -15.90
N ASN A 651 -7.75 15.97 -16.30
CA ASN A 651 -7.31 16.37 -17.63
C ASN A 651 -5.98 15.72 -18.03
N ARG A 652 -5.88 15.27 -19.29
CA ARG A 652 -4.60 14.81 -19.86
C ARG A 652 -3.72 16.01 -20.18
N VAL A 653 -2.50 15.98 -19.65
CA VAL A 653 -1.53 17.06 -19.77
C VAL A 653 -0.31 16.56 -20.55
N SER A 654 0.05 17.28 -21.61
CA SER A 654 1.32 17.14 -22.31
C SER A 654 2.35 18.09 -21.74
N VAL A 655 3.57 17.60 -21.52
CA VAL A 655 4.70 18.39 -21.01
C VAL A 655 5.81 18.44 -22.04
N THR A 656 6.31 19.64 -22.32
CA THR A 656 7.46 19.88 -23.20
C THR A 656 8.52 20.67 -22.44
N VAL A 657 9.80 20.34 -22.67
CA VAL A 657 10.95 20.99 -22.04
C VAL A 657 11.88 21.50 -23.14
N THR A 658 12.28 22.76 -23.06
CA THR A 658 13.28 23.37 -23.96
C THR A 658 14.44 23.98 -23.15
N GLY A 659 15.60 24.17 -23.77
CA GLY A 659 16.82 24.59 -23.09
C GLY A 659 17.67 23.42 -22.57
N PRO A 660 18.63 23.67 -21.64
CA PRO A 660 19.56 22.66 -21.13
C PRO A 660 18.93 21.78 -20.03
N GLY A 661 17.75 21.23 -20.31
CA GLY A 661 17.01 20.37 -19.40
C GLY A 661 16.20 19.32 -20.15
N ARG A 662 15.87 18.22 -19.48
CA ARG A 662 15.09 17.12 -20.04
C ARG A 662 14.02 16.62 -19.07
N LEU A 663 12.86 16.23 -19.59
CA LEU A 663 11.83 15.53 -18.83
C LEU A 663 12.29 14.08 -18.59
N VAL A 664 12.43 13.68 -17.32
CA VAL A 664 12.88 12.33 -16.95
C VAL A 664 11.80 11.49 -16.29
N GLY A 665 10.64 12.09 -15.98
CA GLY A 665 9.47 11.34 -15.56
C GLY A 665 8.22 12.19 -15.35
N LEU A 666 7.06 11.55 -15.52
CA LEU A 666 5.74 12.05 -15.16
C LEU A 666 5.07 11.08 -14.18
N ASP A 667 4.48 11.59 -13.11
CA ASP A 667 3.74 10.77 -12.13
C ASP A 667 2.58 11.54 -11.51
N ASN A 668 1.45 10.89 -11.34
CA ASN A 668 0.24 11.44 -10.71
C ASN A 668 -0.15 10.69 -9.43
N GLY A 669 0.55 9.62 -9.05
CA GLY A 669 0.24 8.83 -7.86
C GLY A 669 -0.99 7.92 -7.99
N ASP A 670 -1.61 7.82 -9.16
CA ASP A 670 -2.71 6.87 -9.40
C ASP A 670 -2.16 5.45 -9.58
N SER A 671 -2.40 4.62 -8.56
CA SER A 671 -1.96 3.22 -8.55
C SER A 671 -2.64 2.36 -9.62
N SER A 672 -3.78 2.81 -10.17
CA SER A 672 -4.53 2.14 -11.25
C SER A 672 -4.16 2.63 -12.66
N ASP A 673 -3.36 3.70 -12.77
CA ASP A 673 -2.96 4.29 -14.04
C ASP A 673 -1.73 3.59 -14.63
N LEU A 674 -1.93 2.87 -15.73
CA LEU A 674 -0.90 2.08 -16.41
C LEU A 674 -0.04 2.89 -17.40
N ASP A 675 -0.24 4.22 -17.51
CA ASP A 675 0.62 5.07 -18.33
C ASP A 675 2.09 4.97 -17.89
N SER A 676 2.98 4.99 -18.88
CA SER A 676 4.43 4.97 -18.65
C SER A 676 4.88 6.18 -17.83
N TYR A 677 5.70 5.94 -16.81
CA TYR A 677 6.40 7.02 -16.09
C TYR A 677 7.34 7.84 -16.98
N LYS A 678 7.79 7.28 -18.12
CA LYS A 678 8.73 7.93 -19.06
C LYS A 678 8.03 8.56 -20.27
N ALA A 679 6.71 8.78 -20.19
CA ALA A 679 5.94 9.46 -21.23
C ALA A 679 6.07 10.99 -21.14
N SER A 680 5.62 11.68 -22.19
CA SER A 680 5.49 13.13 -22.26
C SER A 680 4.06 13.63 -22.00
N SER A 681 3.11 12.72 -21.77
CA SER A 681 1.69 13.01 -21.56
C SER A 681 1.10 12.08 -20.50
N ARG A 682 0.34 12.62 -19.53
CA ARG A 682 -0.32 11.87 -18.46
C ARG A 682 -1.54 12.62 -17.93
N ARG A 683 -2.54 11.92 -17.38
CA ARG A 683 -3.68 12.55 -16.70
C ARG A 683 -3.30 13.13 -15.34
N LEU A 684 -3.96 14.23 -14.96
CA LEU A 684 -4.05 14.64 -13.56
C LEU A 684 -4.78 13.53 -12.75
N PHE A 685 -4.40 13.33 -11.51
CA PHE A 685 -5.14 12.51 -10.54
C PHE A 685 -5.29 13.31 -9.26
N GLY A 686 -6.50 13.34 -8.68
CA GLY A 686 -6.81 14.25 -7.57
C GLY A 686 -6.37 15.69 -7.86
N GLY A 687 -6.54 16.16 -9.10
CA GLY A 687 -6.18 17.50 -9.55
C GLY A 687 -4.69 17.77 -9.81
N LYS A 688 -3.79 16.82 -9.58
CA LYS A 688 -2.33 17.03 -9.62
C LYS A 688 -1.57 16.05 -10.53
N LEU A 689 -0.44 16.52 -11.05
CA LEU A 689 0.58 15.75 -11.78
C LEU A 689 1.96 16.31 -11.44
N LEU A 690 2.97 15.44 -11.33
CA LEU A 690 4.37 15.79 -11.15
C LEU A 690 5.12 15.63 -12.47
N ALA A 691 5.90 16.64 -12.85
CA ALA A 691 6.94 16.55 -13.88
C ALA A 691 8.34 16.67 -13.25
N ILE A 692 9.22 15.72 -13.56
CA ILE A 692 10.60 15.70 -13.06
C ILE A 692 11.54 16.15 -14.18
N ILE A 693 12.23 17.25 -13.95
CA ILE A 693 13.12 17.90 -14.91
C ILE A 693 14.56 17.70 -14.46
N GLN A 694 15.40 17.16 -15.32
CA GLN A 694 16.83 16.98 -15.05
C GLN A 694 17.65 17.98 -15.86
N ALA A 695 18.59 18.66 -15.21
CA ALA A 695 19.55 19.51 -15.91
C ALA A 695 20.50 18.68 -16.80
N THR A 696 20.97 19.26 -17.89
CA THR A 696 22.09 18.69 -18.67
C THR A 696 23.43 19.17 -18.11
N ASP A 697 24.51 19.00 -18.86
CA ASP A 697 25.84 19.57 -18.59
C ASP A 697 25.99 21.03 -19.08
N ALA A 698 24.96 21.57 -19.75
CA ALA A 698 24.96 22.93 -20.27
C ALA A 698 24.30 23.92 -19.30
N GLU A 699 24.79 25.15 -19.32
CA GLU A 699 24.20 26.28 -18.60
C GLU A 699 23.13 26.96 -19.45
N GLY A 700 22.14 27.60 -18.82
CA GLY A 700 21.12 28.37 -19.51
C GLY A 700 19.74 28.28 -18.90
N GLU A 701 18.76 28.84 -19.61
CA GLU A 701 17.36 28.85 -19.20
C GLU A 701 16.66 27.57 -19.67
N ILE A 702 15.98 26.89 -18.76
CA ILE A 702 15.14 25.71 -19.04
C ILE A 702 13.69 26.14 -18.96
N VAL A 703 12.92 25.95 -20.02
CA VAL A 703 11.49 26.30 -20.06
C VAL A 703 10.66 25.02 -20.11
N VAL A 704 9.79 24.85 -19.12
CA VAL A 704 8.82 23.76 -19.01
C VAL A 704 7.45 24.29 -19.43
N THR A 705 6.79 23.62 -20.37
CA THR A 705 5.45 23.98 -20.84
C THR A 705 4.50 22.82 -20.61
N ALA A 706 3.36 23.08 -19.99
CA ALA A 706 2.26 22.12 -19.86
C ALA A 706 1.05 22.60 -20.65
N ALA A 707 0.45 21.70 -21.43
CA ALA A 707 -0.72 21.96 -22.26
C ALA A 707 -1.75 20.84 -22.11
N SER A 708 -3.04 21.17 -22.20
CA SER A 708 -4.14 20.22 -22.15
C SER A 708 -5.29 20.68 -23.05
N ASN A 709 -6.03 19.75 -23.65
CA ASN A 709 -7.15 20.11 -24.52
C ASN A 709 -8.24 20.84 -23.73
N GLY A 710 -8.66 22.02 -24.22
CA GLY A 710 -9.68 22.85 -23.59
C GLY A 710 -9.21 23.71 -22.40
N LEU A 711 -7.92 23.68 -22.03
CA LEU A 711 -7.36 24.51 -20.95
C LEU A 711 -6.32 25.51 -21.49
N GLU A 712 -6.21 26.67 -20.84
CA GLU A 712 -5.08 27.58 -21.04
C GLU A 712 -3.78 26.91 -20.53
N SER A 713 -2.78 26.82 -21.40
CA SER A 713 -1.45 26.26 -21.09
C SER A 713 -0.68 27.12 -20.09
N ALA A 714 0.28 26.51 -19.40
CA ALA A 714 1.15 27.21 -18.46
C ALA A 714 2.63 26.89 -18.71
N THR A 715 3.49 27.85 -18.38
CA THR A 715 4.94 27.73 -18.50
C THR A 715 5.63 28.00 -17.17
N TYR A 716 6.77 27.35 -16.96
CA TYR A 716 7.63 27.54 -15.80
C TYR A 716 9.09 27.60 -16.24
N THR A 717 9.86 28.51 -15.66
CA THR A 717 11.25 28.76 -16.06
C THR A 717 12.19 28.39 -14.92
N LEU A 718 13.18 27.56 -15.24
CA LEU A 718 14.28 27.19 -14.35
C LEU A 718 15.61 27.70 -14.94
N LYS A 719 16.66 27.76 -14.12
CA LYS A 719 17.99 28.16 -14.55
C LYS A 719 19.02 27.08 -14.25
N SER A 720 19.69 26.58 -15.28
CA SER A 720 20.89 25.75 -15.14
C SER A 720 22.13 26.64 -15.05
N ILE A 721 22.96 26.42 -14.04
CA ILE A 721 24.21 27.15 -13.83
C ILE A 721 25.38 26.19 -13.65
N LYS A 722 26.59 26.68 -13.91
CA LYS A 722 27.80 25.89 -13.80
C LYS A 722 27.90 25.17 -12.45
N ASP A 723 28.06 23.86 -12.52
CA ASP A 723 28.47 23.11 -11.35
C ASP A 723 29.92 23.48 -10.99
N LYS A 724 30.10 24.17 -9.86
CA LYS A 724 31.42 24.51 -9.32
C LYS A 724 32.02 23.37 -8.48
N SER A 725 31.29 22.27 -8.28
CA SER A 725 31.73 21.11 -7.49
C SER A 725 32.45 20.03 -8.30
N ASP A 726 32.60 20.22 -9.63
CA ASP A 726 33.08 19.23 -10.60
C ASP A 726 34.57 18.84 -10.53
N ALA A 727 35.29 19.18 -9.45
CA ALA A 727 36.64 18.65 -9.22
C ALA A 727 36.65 17.27 -8.54
N ALA A 728 35.50 16.71 -8.13
CA ALA A 728 35.43 15.62 -7.15
C ALA A 728 34.80 14.28 -7.62
N ASN A 729 34.63 14.04 -8.93
CA ASN A 729 34.16 12.73 -9.41
C ASN A 729 35.22 11.61 -9.37
N TYR A 730 36.42 11.91 -8.86
CA TYR A 730 37.43 10.92 -8.50
C TYR A 730 37.66 10.98 -7.00
N ILE A 731 37.44 9.86 -6.30
CA ILE A 731 38.04 9.68 -4.98
C ILE A 731 39.49 9.25 -5.23
N VAL A 732 40.35 10.22 -5.58
CA VAL A 732 41.80 10.04 -5.50
C VAL A 732 42.14 10.18 -4.03
N ARG A 733 42.44 9.07 -3.35
CA ARG A 733 42.93 9.15 -1.98
C ARG A 733 44.45 9.30 -2.03
N GLY A 734 44.92 10.49 -1.61
CA GLY A 734 46.34 10.80 -1.53
C GLY A 734 46.96 11.26 -2.85
N GLU A 735 46.88 12.55 -3.13
CA GLU A 735 48.00 13.33 -3.67
C GLU A 735 47.72 14.83 -3.47
N SER A 736 48.62 15.53 -2.79
CA SER A 736 48.59 16.98 -2.62
C SER A 736 49.22 17.71 -3.81
N HIS A 737 49.15 17.14 -5.02
CA HIS A 737 49.60 17.75 -6.26
C HIS A 737 48.47 17.68 -7.28
N GLU A 738 48.32 18.74 -8.08
CA GLU A 738 47.48 18.69 -9.27
C GLU A 738 47.81 17.42 -10.07
N PRO A 739 46.80 16.74 -10.67
CA PRO A 739 47.07 15.57 -11.50
C PRO A 739 48.14 15.95 -12.52
N SER A 740 49.20 15.15 -12.65
CA SER A 740 50.10 15.33 -13.77
C SER A 740 49.27 15.26 -15.07
N ASP A 741 49.63 16.08 -16.04
CA ASP A 741 48.98 16.22 -17.37
C ASP A 741 48.83 14.90 -18.18
N ASP A 742 49.20 13.75 -17.61
CA ASP A 742 49.28 12.42 -18.23
C ASP A 742 48.01 11.56 -18.04
N ILE A 743 47.06 11.92 -17.17
CA ILE A 743 45.72 11.29 -17.14
C ILE A 743 44.75 12.16 -17.92
N ARG A 744 44.86 12.14 -19.25
CA ARG A 744 43.81 12.66 -20.13
C ARG A 744 42.78 11.57 -20.37
N PHE A 745 41.59 11.75 -19.81
CA PHE A 745 40.40 11.11 -20.37
C PHE A 745 40.20 11.73 -21.76
N LEU A 746 40.23 10.91 -22.80
CA LEU A 746 39.92 11.34 -24.15
C LEU A 746 38.52 11.97 -24.12
N ASP A 747 38.42 13.21 -24.60
CA ASP A 747 37.12 13.80 -24.96
C ASP A 747 36.44 12.82 -25.93
N PRO A 748 35.15 12.46 -25.74
CA PRO A 748 34.41 11.64 -26.71
C PRO A 748 34.48 12.18 -28.15
N LYS A 749 34.85 13.46 -28.34
CA LYS A 749 35.05 14.08 -29.64
C LYS A 749 36.42 13.82 -30.28
N ASP A 750 37.41 13.31 -29.54
CA ASP A 750 38.78 13.08 -30.01
C ASP A 750 39.02 11.69 -30.62
N THR A 751 38.02 10.80 -30.65
CA THR A 751 38.11 9.50 -31.32
C THR A 751 37.61 9.57 -32.77
N ALA A 752 38.34 10.31 -33.63
CA ALA A 752 38.28 10.06 -35.06
C ALA A 752 38.99 8.73 -35.35
N HIS A 753 38.24 7.71 -35.80
CA HIS A 753 38.68 6.34 -36.10
C HIS A 753 38.65 5.36 -34.92
N ASN A 754 37.46 5.06 -34.42
CA ASN A 754 36.98 3.69 -34.24
C ASN A 754 35.49 3.76 -33.90
N GLU A 755 34.69 2.88 -34.47
CA GLU A 755 33.26 2.71 -34.18
C GLU A 755 33.06 2.23 -32.73
N VAL A 756 33.31 3.10 -31.76
CA VAL A 756 32.66 2.99 -30.46
C VAL A 756 31.29 3.61 -30.68
N HIS A 757 30.27 2.77 -30.80
CA HIS A 757 28.89 3.20 -30.57
C HIS A 757 28.79 3.68 -29.12
N CYS A 758 29.26 4.90 -28.87
CA CYS A 758 28.74 5.71 -27.78
C CYS A 758 27.26 5.81 -28.12
N TYR A 759 26.41 5.13 -27.34
CA TYR A 759 24.98 5.34 -27.42
C TYR A 759 24.77 6.85 -27.45
N GLU A 760 24.15 7.34 -28.51
CA GLU A 760 23.68 8.72 -28.58
C GLU A 760 22.97 9.03 -27.26
N PRO A 761 23.14 10.25 -26.71
CA PRO A 761 22.55 10.63 -25.44
C PRO A 761 21.07 10.34 -25.55
N LEU A 762 20.59 9.27 -24.88
CA LEU A 762 19.24 8.70 -25.03
C LEU A 762 18.35 9.72 -25.73
N GLU A 763 18.30 9.66 -27.07
CA GLU A 763 17.22 10.33 -27.79
C GLU A 763 16.01 9.89 -26.99
N VAL A 764 15.19 10.84 -26.53
CA VAL A 764 13.89 10.50 -25.94
C VAL A 764 13.34 9.48 -26.91
N ILE A 765 13.37 8.21 -26.50
CA ILE A 765 12.94 7.14 -27.34
C ILE A 765 11.44 7.34 -27.30
N ASP A 766 10.97 8.19 -28.21
CA ASP A 766 9.60 8.34 -28.64
C ASP A 766 9.23 7.10 -29.48
N THR A 767 9.77 5.91 -29.11
CA THR A 767 9.32 4.63 -29.66
C THR A 767 8.09 4.12 -28.92
N CYS A 768 7.51 4.90 -28.01
CA CYS A 768 6.17 4.67 -27.51
C CYS A 768 5.10 5.15 -28.50
N HIS A 769 5.28 4.91 -29.80
CA HIS A 769 4.17 4.92 -30.76
C HIS A 769 3.23 3.72 -30.58
N ASN A 770 3.57 2.75 -29.73
CA ASN A 770 2.68 1.66 -29.34
C ASN A 770 1.94 1.98 -28.03
N ASP A 771 0.89 2.78 -28.16
CA ASP A 771 -0.14 3.15 -27.18
C ASP A 771 -1.06 1.97 -26.75
N ALA A 772 -0.52 0.75 -26.61
CA ALA A 772 -1.35 -0.39 -26.28
C ALA A 772 -1.97 -0.30 -24.86
N ASN A 773 -1.33 0.42 -23.93
CA ASN A 773 -1.72 0.50 -22.51
C ASN A 773 -2.02 1.94 -22.03
N ARG A 774 -2.12 2.92 -22.93
CA ARG A 774 -2.43 4.31 -22.54
C ARG A 774 -3.88 4.42 -22.05
N LEU A 775 -4.09 5.09 -20.93
CA LEU A 775 -5.43 5.42 -20.46
C LEU A 775 -6.01 6.58 -21.27
N GLY A 776 -6.99 6.26 -22.13
CA GLY A 776 -7.69 7.25 -22.94
C GLY A 776 -6.88 7.79 -24.13
N SER A 777 -7.38 8.85 -24.78
CA SER A 777 -6.78 9.41 -26.00
C SER A 777 -6.03 10.72 -25.74
N GLN A 778 -5.14 11.13 -26.64
CA GLN A 778 -4.29 12.31 -26.44
C GLN A 778 -5.08 13.64 -26.41
N ASP A 779 -6.16 13.73 -27.18
CA ASP A 779 -7.01 14.93 -27.30
C ASP A 779 -8.28 14.84 -26.43
N GLU A 780 -8.28 13.96 -25.43
CA GLU A 780 -9.44 13.73 -24.59
C GLU A 780 -9.77 14.90 -23.66
N ILE A 781 -11.06 15.04 -23.35
CA ILE A 781 -11.57 15.81 -22.20
C ILE A 781 -12.27 14.79 -21.29
N PRO A 782 -11.61 14.29 -20.24
CA PRO A 782 -12.16 13.24 -19.40
C PRO A 782 -13.29 13.80 -18.52
N ILE A 783 -14.17 12.90 -18.09
CA ILE A 783 -15.16 13.19 -17.05
C ILE A 783 -14.40 13.40 -15.74
N ARG A 784 -14.71 14.49 -15.03
CA ARG A 784 -14.22 14.73 -13.66
C ARG A 784 -15.27 14.43 -12.59
N LYS A 785 -16.56 14.56 -12.93
CA LYS A 785 -17.67 14.42 -11.99
C LYS A 785 -18.93 13.93 -12.71
N ILE A 786 -19.66 13.05 -12.04
CA ILE A 786 -21.05 12.72 -12.37
C ILE A 786 -21.93 13.30 -11.26
N GLU A 787 -22.83 14.21 -11.59
CA GLU A 787 -23.83 14.74 -10.66
C GLU A 787 -25.14 13.94 -10.78
N LEU A 788 -25.57 13.34 -9.68
CA LEU A 788 -26.87 12.68 -9.56
C LEU A 788 -27.92 13.67 -9.08
N VAL A 789 -29.09 13.68 -9.73
CA VAL A 789 -30.21 14.57 -9.41
C VAL A 789 -31.46 13.73 -9.17
N ASN A 790 -31.91 13.66 -7.92
CA ASN A 790 -33.22 13.10 -7.56
C ASN A 790 -34.32 14.06 -7.99
N GLU A 791 -35.08 13.72 -9.03
CA GLU A 791 -36.10 14.58 -9.61
C GLU A 791 -37.28 14.83 -8.65
N SER A 792 -37.52 13.91 -7.71
CA SER A 792 -38.62 14.00 -6.74
C SER A 792 -38.25 14.77 -5.46
N GLY A 793 -36.95 14.88 -5.16
CA GLY A 793 -36.43 15.39 -3.89
C GLY A 793 -36.72 14.49 -2.67
N ASN A 794 -37.39 13.33 -2.85
CA ASN A 794 -37.68 12.40 -1.78
C ASN A 794 -36.70 11.21 -1.83
N SER A 795 -35.89 11.05 -0.79
CA SER A 795 -34.96 9.91 -0.65
C SER A 795 -35.56 8.74 0.15
N VAL A 796 -36.81 8.87 0.64
CA VAL A 796 -37.51 7.82 1.39
C VAL A 796 -38.63 7.22 0.55
N LEU A 797 -38.49 5.96 0.16
CA LEU A 797 -39.48 5.20 -0.60
C LEU A 797 -40.40 4.44 0.35
N THR A 798 -41.69 4.43 0.03
CA THR A 798 -42.71 3.72 0.82
C THR A 798 -43.66 2.98 -0.09
N LYS A 799 -44.55 2.16 0.46
CA LYS A 799 -45.59 1.49 -0.32
C LYS A 799 -46.48 2.44 -1.16
N GLY A 800 -46.64 3.70 -0.74
CA GLY A 800 -47.39 4.72 -1.47
C GLY A 800 -46.58 5.53 -2.48
N CYS A 801 -45.25 5.43 -2.41
CA CYS A 801 -44.29 6.12 -3.28
C CYS A 801 -43.06 5.21 -3.41
N ASN A 802 -43.22 4.11 -4.15
CA ASN A 802 -42.24 3.03 -4.24
C ASN A 802 -41.25 3.21 -5.41
N GLU A 803 -41.40 4.26 -6.21
CA GLU A 803 -40.55 4.54 -7.35
C GLU A 803 -39.90 5.92 -7.24
N VAL A 804 -38.67 6.03 -7.70
CA VAL A 804 -37.96 7.31 -7.82
C VAL A 804 -37.14 7.36 -9.10
N ARG A 805 -37.18 8.53 -9.74
CA ARG A 805 -36.42 8.84 -10.95
C ARG A 805 -35.21 9.69 -10.61
N VAL A 806 -34.04 9.25 -11.06
CA VAL A 806 -32.77 9.95 -10.87
C VAL A 806 -32.11 10.17 -12.23
N SER A 807 -31.60 11.37 -12.46
CA SER A 807 -30.82 11.70 -13.67
C SER A 807 -29.35 11.92 -13.34
N ALA A 808 -28.46 11.57 -14.27
CA ALA A 808 -27.02 11.78 -14.17
C ALA A 808 -26.56 12.87 -15.16
N LYS A 809 -25.80 13.84 -14.67
CA LYS A 809 -25.13 14.88 -15.48
C LYS A 809 -23.63 14.69 -15.43
N VAL A 810 -22.98 14.85 -16.58
CA VAL A 810 -21.54 14.67 -16.73
C VAL A 810 -20.85 16.03 -16.78
N TYR A 811 -19.76 16.17 -16.03
CA TYR A 811 -18.91 17.36 -16.01
C TYR A 811 -17.47 17.04 -16.44
N PRO A 812 -16.87 17.84 -17.34
CA PRO A 812 -17.50 18.96 -18.03
C PRO A 812 -18.54 18.49 -19.06
N ALA A 813 -19.48 19.37 -19.44
CA ALA A 813 -20.56 19.01 -20.35
C ALA A 813 -20.06 18.56 -21.74
N ASN A 814 -18.90 19.05 -22.17
CA ASN A 814 -18.22 18.67 -23.41
C ASN A 814 -17.23 17.51 -23.25
N ALA A 815 -17.25 16.77 -22.12
CA ALA A 815 -16.38 15.61 -21.93
C ALA A 815 -16.51 14.61 -23.11
N THR A 816 -15.37 14.05 -23.54
CA THR A 816 -15.26 13.08 -24.62
C THR A 816 -16.06 11.81 -24.33
N TYR A 817 -16.04 11.37 -23.08
CA TYR A 817 -16.76 10.19 -22.62
C TYR A 817 -18.15 10.57 -22.08
N LYS A 818 -19.12 9.69 -22.32
CA LYS A 818 -20.55 9.87 -21.97
C LYS A 818 -21.21 8.58 -21.47
N ASP A 819 -20.44 7.52 -21.31
CA ASP A 819 -20.90 6.25 -20.78
C ASP A 819 -21.30 6.43 -19.31
N ILE A 820 -22.55 6.08 -18.98
CA ILE A 820 -23.04 6.02 -17.62
C ILE A 820 -23.71 4.67 -17.42
N THR A 821 -23.23 3.94 -16.42
CA THR A 821 -23.86 2.70 -15.96
C THR A 821 -24.38 2.91 -14.55
N PHE A 822 -25.63 2.55 -14.33
CA PHE A 822 -26.25 2.64 -13.01
C PHE A 822 -26.23 1.30 -12.29
N GLN A 823 -26.08 1.34 -10.97
CA GLN A 823 -26.20 0.16 -10.11
C GLN A 823 -26.88 0.51 -8.79
N VAL A 824 -27.65 -0.43 -8.25
CA VAL A 824 -28.22 -0.35 -6.90
C VAL A 824 -27.42 -1.29 -6.00
N VAL A 825 -26.82 -0.72 -4.95
CA VAL A 825 -25.87 -1.41 -4.08
C VAL A 825 -26.12 -1.12 -2.60
N THR A 826 -25.47 -1.90 -1.73
CA THR A 826 -25.33 -1.62 -0.28
C THR A 826 -24.23 -0.58 -0.04
N GLU A 827 -24.05 -0.17 1.22
CA GLU A 827 -22.94 0.69 1.67
C GLU A 827 -21.55 0.09 1.38
N PHE A 828 -21.45 -1.22 1.16
CA PHE A 828 -20.20 -1.92 0.82
C PHE A 828 -19.95 -2.02 -0.69
N GLY A 829 -20.81 -1.42 -1.51
CA GLY A 829 -20.72 -1.51 -2.97
C GLY A 829 -21.11 -2.86 -3.55
N VAL A 830 -21.81 -3.70 -2.78
CA VAL A 830 -22.34 -4.98 -3.25
C VAL A 830 -23.74 -4.78 -3.81
N LYS A 831 -24.09 -5.44 -4.92
CA LYS A 831 -25.44 -5.40 -5.51
C LYS A 831 -26.51 -5.65 -4.43
N SER A 832 -27.45 -4.72 -4.30
CA SER A 832 -28.53 -4.81 -3.32
C SER A 832 -29.77 -5.46 -3.92
N ASN A 833 -30.50 -6.22 -3.11
CA ASN A 833 -31.77 -6.87 -3.46
C ASN A 833 -33.00 -6.06 -3.02
N ILE A 834 -32.81 -4.91 -2.36
CA ILE A 834 -33.91 -4.16 -1.75
C ILE A 834 -34.61 -3.21 -2.74
N ALA A 835 -34.03 -2.99 -3.92
CA ALA A 835 -34.65 -2.23 -5.00
C ALA A 835 -34.18 -2.73 -6.38
N ASP A 836 -35.08 -2.66 -7.35
CA ASP A 836 -34.79 -2.87 -8.77
C ASP A 836 -34.37 -1.59 -9.46
N LEU A 837 -33.67 -1.75 -10.58
CA LEU A 837 -33.17 -0.67 -11.41
C LEU A 837 -33.53 -0.92 -12.87
N SER A 838 -34.15 0.08 -13.50
CA SER A 838 -34.29 0.18 -14.95
C SER A 838 -33.64 1.48 -15.40
N ALA A 839 -32.69 1.42 -16.34
CA ALA A 839 -31.96 2.60 -16.80
C ALA A 839 -32.16 2.80 -18.31
N GLU A 840 -32.37 4.06 -18.73
CA GLU A 840 -32.42 4.48 -20.12
C GLU A 840 -31.55 5.73 -20.31
N GLY A 841 -30.43 5.58 -21.02
CA GLY A 841 -29.43 6.64 -21.17
C GLY A 841 -28.90 7.11 -19.81
N ASN A 842 -29.05 8.41 -19.53
CA ASN A 842 -28.58 9.03 -18.29
C ASN A 842 -29.67 9.10 -17.20
N THR A 843 -30.75 8.33 -17.33
CA THR A 843 -31.83 8.29 -16.33
C THR A 843 -31.94 6.88 -15.76
N ALA A 844 -32.08 6.79 -14.44
CA ALA A 844 -32.41 5.58 -13.72
C ALA A 844 -33.80 5.71 -13.08
N MET A 845 -34.63 4.69 -13.27
CA MET A 845 -35.83 4.44 -12.49
C MET A 845 -35.53 3.36 -11.47
N ILE A 846 -35.76 3.67 -10.20
CA ILE A 846 -35.58 2.74 -9.10
C ILE A 846 -36.94 2.35 -8.56
N THR A 847 -37.17 1.05 -8.33
CA THR A 847 -38.40 0.53 -7.73
C THR A 847 -38.08 -0.25 -6.46
N ALA A 848 -38.59 0.21 -5.33
CA ALA A 848 -38.39 -0.42 -4.03
C ALA A 848 -39.01 -1.84 -3.97
N LYS A 849 -38.28 -2.77 -3.36
CA LYS A 849 -38.67 -4.18 -3.15
C LYS A 849 -38.73 -4.60 -1.68
N GLY A 850 -37.87 -4.04 -0.83
CA GLY A 850 -37.82 -4.38 0.58
C GLY A 850 -37.25 -3.25 1.42
N ASP A 851 -37.50 -3.31 2.72
CA ASP A 851 -37.07 -2.32 3.69
C ASP A 851 -35.55 -2.31 3.87
N GLY A 852 -34.99 -1.11 4.09
CA GLY A 852 -33.56 -0.91 4.31
C GLY A 852 -32.99 0.25 3.52
N ARG A 853 -31.67 0.44 3.62
CA ARG A 853 -30.93 1.48 2.89
C ARG A 853 -30.20 0.90 1.70
N PHE A 854 -30.18 1.64 0.60
CA PHE A 854 -29.38 1.33 -0.58
C PHE A 854 -28.78 2.60 -1.15
N TYR A 855 -27.80 2.41 -2.03
CA TYR A 855 -27.14 3.49 -2.75
C TYR A 855 -27.32 3.27 -4.24
N LEU A 856 -27.76 4.31 -4.95
CA LEU A 856 -27.65 4.36 -6.39
C LEU A 856 -26.24 4.83 -6.76
N ARG A 857 -25.53 4.04 -7.55
CA ARG A 857 -24.26 4.43 -8.18
C ARG A 857 -24.51 4.82 -9.63
N ALA A 858 -23.84 5.88 -10.07
CA ALA A 858 -23.55 6.12 -11.48
C ALA A 858 -22.04 6.00 -11.70
N LEU A 859 -21.68 5.16 -12.66
CA LEU A 859 -20.31 4.76 -12.97
C LEU A 859 -19.97 5.20 -14.39
N SER A 860 -18.74 5.67 -14.61
CA SER A 860 -18.15 5.78 -15.94
C SER A 860 -16.75 5.17 -15.95
N CYS A 861 -16.42 4.48 -17.04
CA CYS A 861 -15.08 3.95 -17.26
C CYS A 861 -14.11 5.04 -17.74
N ASN A 862 -14.62 6.20 -18.18
CA ASN A 862 -13.82 7.38 -18.53
C ASN A 862 -12.65 7.09 -19.49
N GLY A 863 -12.89 6.24 -20.50
CA GLY A 863 -11.91 5.80 -21.49
C GLY A 863 -11.12 4.54 -21.14
N GLY A 864 -11.31 3.96 -19.95
CA GLY A 864 -10.76 2.67 -19.54
C GLY A 864 -11.73 1.50 -19.73
N ASP A 865 -11.32 0.32 -19.26
CA ASP A 865 -12.10 -0.92 -19.20
C ASP A 865 -12.87 -1.10 -17.88
N LYS A 866 -12.41 -0.44 -16.81
CA LYS A 866 -13.01 -0.45 -15.47
C LYS A 866 -13.58 0.91 -15.10
N PRO A 867 -14.55 0.97 -14.17
CA PRO A 867 -14.99 2.24 -13.58
C PRO A 867 -13.82 3.08 -13.09
N ARG A 868 -13.88 4.39 -13.32
CA ARG A 868 -12.87 5.38 -12.86
C ARG A 868 -13.51 6.57 -12.15
N ILE A 869 -14.79 6.82 -12.44
CA ILE A 869 -15.61 7.81 -11.75
C ILE A 869 -16.80 7.07 -11.17
N ILE A 870 -17.00 7.22 -9.87
CA ILE A 870 -18.19 6.74 -9.19
C ILE A 870 -18.85 7.92 -8.46
N SER A 871 -20.15 8.06 -8.66
CA SER A 871 -21.00 9.00 -7.92
C SER A 871 -22.13 8.22 -7.26
N TYR A 872 -22.48 8.61 -6.03
CA TYR A 872 -23.42 7.87 -5.18
C TYR A 872 -24.51 8.80 -4.65
N MET A 873 -25.69 8.24 -4.44
CA MET A 873 -26.80 8.88 -3.73
C MET A 873 -27.54 7.82 -2.90
N ASP A 874 -27.80 8.12 -1.63
CA ASP A 874 -28.44 7.21 -0.69
C ASP A 874 -29.97 7.34 -0.67
N PHE A 875 -30.64 6.21 -0.46
CA PHE A 875 -32.08 6.07 -0.36
C PHE A 875 -32.46 5.11 0.76
N GLU A 876 -33.64 5.30 1.34
CA GLU A 876 -34.20 4.43 2.39
C GLU A 876 -35.59 3.94 1.99
N VAL A 877 -35.87 2.65 2.15
CA VAL A 877 -37.18 2.03 1.90
C VAL A 877 -37.82 1.66 3.23
N GLN A 878 -39.11 2.01 3.39
CA GLN A 878 -39.88 1.75 4.59
C GLN A 878 -41.29 1.18 4.28
N GLY A 879 -41.71 0.15 5.02
CA GLY A 879 -43.05 -0.42 4.96
C GLY A 879 -43.31 -1.40 3.80
N MET A 880 -42.26 -1.97 3.21
CA MET A 880 -42.29 -3.00 2.16
C MET A 880 -42.10 -4.43 2.68
N GLY A 881 -41.51 -4.61 3.87
CA GLY A 881 -41.11 -5.92 4.39
C GLY A 881 -39.68 -6.30 4.01
N ALA A 882 -39.18 -7.43 4.51
CA ALA A 882 -37.79 -7.83 4.28
C ALA A 882 -37.55 -8.36 2.84
N ALA A 883 -36.42 -7.97 2.24
CA ALA A 883 -35.94 -8.60 1.01
C ALA A 883 -35.18 -9.91 1.28
N PHE A 884 -35.28 -10.86 0.36
CA PHE A 884 -34.62 -12.16 0.41
C PHE A 884 -33.47 -12.23 -0.60
N PHE A 885 -32.39 -12.93 -0.24
CA PHE A 885 -31.27 -13.19 -1.13
C PHE A 885 -31.59 -14.40 -2.00
N ASP A 886 -31.24 -14.33 -3.29
CA ASP A 886 -31.27 -15.47 -4.21
C ASP A 886 -29.97 -16.29 -4.04
N PRO A 887 -30.01 -17.48 -3.42
CA PRO A 887 -28.82 -18.30 -3.19
C PRO A 887 -28.24 -18.88 -4.48
N TYR A 888 -28.98 -18.84 -5.60
CA TYR A 888 -28.53 -19.30 -6.91
C TYR A 888 -27.75 -18.22 -7.67
N SER A 889 -27.76 -16.99 -7.17
CA SER A 889 -26.86 -15.92 -7.53
C SER A 889 -25.72 -15.82 -6.52
N PHE A 890 -24.60 -15.21 -6.89
CA PHE A 890 -23.46 -15.06 -5.97
C PHE A 890 -23.83 -14.16 -4.78
N VAL A 891 -23.78 -14.72 -3.57
CA VAL A 891 -23.98 -14.00 -2.30
C VAL A 891 -22.61 -13.62 -1.77
N ALA A 892 -22.30 -12.32 -1.74
CA ALA A 892 -21.00 -11.83 -1.30
C ALA A 892 -20.78 -12.04 0.20
N GLY A 893 -19.54 -12.33 0.59
CA GLY A 893 -19.16 -12.64 1.96
C GLY A 893 -19.37 -11.48 2.93
N SER A 894 -19.33 -10.24 2.45
CA SER A 894 -19.61 -9.03 3.26
C SER A 894 -21.09 -8.83 3.61
N LEU A 895 -22.02 -9.59 3.01
CA LEU A 895 -23.47 -9.46 3.25
C LEU A 895 -23.97 -10.24 4.48
N TYR A 896 -23.08 -10.68 5.37
CA TYR A 896 -23.48 -11.42 6.57
C TYR A 896 -24.41 -10.58 7.46
N SER A 897 -25.41 -11.22 8.07
CA SER A 897 -26.37 -10.60 8.98
C SER A 897 -25.93 -10.65 10.45
N GLY A 898 -24.95 -11.50 10.79
CA GLY A 898 -24.40 -11.62 12.12
C GLY A 898 -23.11 -12.44 12.16
N TYR A 899 -22.41 -12.38 13.28
CA TYR A 899 -21.22 -13.20 13.52
C TYR A 899 -20.98 -13.44 15.02
N GLU A 900 -20.23 -14.50 15.32
CA GLU A 900 -19.60 -14.74 16.63
C GLU A 900 -18.08 -14.85 16.45
N GLY A 901 -17.30 -14.29 17.38
CA GLY A 901 -15.84 -14.19 17.26
C GLY A 901 -15.39 -12.87 16.62
N GLU A 902 -14.21 -12.86 16.00
CA GLU A 902 -13.70 -11.69 15.28
C GLU A 902 -13.79 -11.89 13.76
N VAL A 903 -14.31 -10.88 13.07
CA VAL A 903 -14.32 -10.79 11.61
C VAL A 903 -13.63 -9.51 11.15
N GLY A 904 -13.00 -9.54 9.99
CA GLY A 904 -12.43 -8.39 9.31
C GLY A 904 -12.79 -8.37 7.83
N ASN A 905 -12.27 -7.39 7.10
CA ASN A 905 -12.54 -7.27 5.68
C ASN A 905 -11.82 -8.37 4.90
N GLY A 906 -12.58 -9.11 4.10
CA GLY A 906 -12.01 -9.93 3.04
C GLY A 906 -11.77 -9.08 1.79
N ASN A 907 -10.86 -9.54 0.93
CA ASN A 907 -10.61 -8.92 -0.37
C ASN A 907 -11.84 -9.17 -1.27
N ASP A 908 -12.03 -8.39 -2.34
CA ASP A 908 -13.18 -8.52 -3.26
C ASP A 908 -14.55 -8.53 -2.55
N LYS A 909 -14.78 -7.64 -1.58
CA LYS A 909 -16.05 -7.55 -0.84
C LYS A 909 -16.40 -8.86 -0.08
N GLY A 910 -15.38 -9.63 0.30
CA GLY A 910 -15.50 -10.84 1.11
C GLY A 910 -15.44 -10.57 2.62
N VAL A 911 -15.39 -11.65 3.41
CA VAL A 911 -15.21 -11.62 4.87
C VAL A 911 -13.94 -12.38 5.26
N ALA A 912 -13.16 -11.85 6.20
CA ALA A 912 -11.97 -12.50 6.75
C ALA A 912 -12.21 -12.96 8.19
N THR A 913 -12.01 -14.25 8.47
CA THR A 913 -12.18 -14.83 9.82
C THR A 913 -10.93 -14.63 10.68
N ALA A 914 -11.02 -14.91 11.99
CA ALA A 914 -9.91 -14.75 12.93
C ALA A 914 -8.89 -15.89 12.86
N ARG A 915 -7.62 -15.60 13.22
CA ARG A 915 -6.57 -16.63 13.35
C ARG A 915 -6.63 -17.28 14.74
N GLY A 916 -6.72 -18.61 14.81
CA GLY A 916 -6.62 -19.38 16.06
C GLY A 916 -7.82 -19.22 17.00
N GLN A 917 -8.95 -18.72 16.49
CA GLN A 917 -10.18 -18.50 17.25
C GLN A 917 -11.38 -18.94 16.43
N ARG A 918 -12.38 -19.51 17.11
CA ARG A 918 -13.66 -19.86 16.49
C ARG A 918 -14.34 -18.60 15.95
N THR A 919 -14.65 -18.59 14.67
CA THR A 919 -15.43 -17.54 14.00
C THR A 919 -16.67 -18.18 13.39
N LEU A 920 -17.85 -17.60 13.61
CA LEU A 920 -19.11 -18.00 12.99
C LEU A 920 -19.64 -16.80 12.20
N VAL A 921 -19.98 -16.96 10.93
CA VAL A 921 -20.53 -15.90 10.07
C VAL A 921 -21.89 -16.33 9.52
N THR A 922 -22.94 -15.60 9.83
CA THR A 922 -24.34 -15.96 9.54
C THR A 922 -24.93 -15.12 8.41
N TYR A 923 -25.68 -15.77 7.53
CA TYR A 923 -26.42 -15.18 6.42
C TYR A 923 -27.88 -15.61 6.52
N ASP A 924 -28.76 -14.66 6.86
CA ASP A 924 -30.20 -14.90 6.95
C ASP A 924 -30.91 -14.63 5.62
N ARG A 925 -32.14 -15.16 5.50
CA ARG A 925 -33.09 -14.84 4.41
C ARG A 925 -32.61 -15.29 3.02
N LEU A 926 -31.95 -16.44 2.95
CA LEU A 926 -31.63 -17.09 1.67
C LEU A 926 -32.88 -17.85 1.19
N ASP A 927 -33.51 -17.42 0.11
CA ASP A 927 -34.74 -18.02 -0.39
C ASP A 927 -34.45 -18.95 -1.59
N PHE A 928 -34.40 -20.26 -1.31
CA PHE A 928 -34.26 -21.31 -2.32
C PHE A 928 -35.57 -21.53 -3.11
N GLY A 929 -36.67 -20.90 -2.70
CA GLY A 929 -37.99 -21.10 -3.28
C GLY A 929 -38.43 -22.57 -3.17
N ARG A 930 -39.03 -23.09 -4.24
CA ARG A 930 -39.46 -24.50 -4.34
C ARG A 930 -38.40 -25.42 -4.95
N ASP A 931 -37.36 -24.83 -5.53
CA ASP A 931 -36.20 -25.59 -6.00
C ASP A 931 -35.39 -26.08 -4.79
N THR A 932 -34.52 -27.05 -5.04
CA THR A 932 -33.61 -27.55 -4.00
C THR A 932 -32.17 -27.23 -4.36
N SER A 933 -31.28 -27.35 -3.39
CA SER A 933 -29.84 -27.40 -3.64
C SER A 933 -29.12 -28.23 -2.60
N ASP A 934 -28.22 -29.09 -3.04
CA ASP A 934 -27.32 -29.87 -2.20
C ASP A 934 -25.85 -29.63 -2.58
N GLU A 935 -25.54 -28.64 -3.41
CA GLU A 935 -24.19 -28.36 -3.90
C GLU A 935 -23.88 -26.86 -3.79
N ILE A 936 -22.80 -26.53 -3.08
CA ILE A 936 -22.34 -25.16 -2.82
C ILE A 936 -20.93 -24.97 -3.39
N THR A 937 -20.70 -23.81 -4.02
CA THR A 937 -19.37 -23.36 -4.45
C THR A 937 -18.95 -22.15 -3.62
N ILE A 938 -17.74 -22.22 -3.06
CA ILE A 938 -17.18 -21.21 -2.16
C ILE A 938 -15.78 -20.83 -2.66
N PRO A 939 -15.54 -19.57 -3.07
CA PRO A 939 -14.20 -19.07 -3.30
C PRO A 939 -13.51 -18.75 -1.97
N VAL A 940 -12.41 -19.45 -1.68
CA VAL A 940 -11.66 -19.33 -0.42
C VAL A 940 -10.22 -18.91 -0.70
N PHE A 941 -9.73 -17.92 0.04
CA PHE A 941 -8.31 -17.55 0.10
C PHE A 941 -7.78 -17.86 1.50
N SER A 942 -6.79 -18.75 1.58
CA SER A 942 -6.07 -19.07 2.83
C SER A 942 -4.74 -18.34 2.87
N LEU A 943 -4.42 -17.74 4.02
CA LEU A 943 -3.13 -17.10 4.29
C LEU A 943 -2.05 -18.11 4.65
N ASP A 944 -2.45 -19.18 5.34
CA ASP A 944 -1.56 -20.20 5.86
C ASP A 944 -1.76 -21.49 5.04
N GLY A 945 -0.69 -22.17 4.64
CA GLY A 945 -0.77 -23.39 3.83
C GLY A 945 -1.25 -24.64 4.59
N GLY A 946 -1.91 -24.45 5.72
CA GLY A 946 -2.48 -25.49 6.56
C GLY A 946 -3.83 -26.01 6.04
N ALA A 947 -4.23 -27.16 6.56
CA ALA A 947 -5.54 -27.74 6.34
C ALA A 947 -6.57 -27.01 7.22
N ASN A 948 -7.47 -26.23 6.62
CA ASN A 948 -8.41 -25.39 7.35
C ASN A 948 -9.80 -26.05 7.39
N ARG A 949 -10.37 -26.22 8.59
CA ARG A 949 -11.71 -26.80 8.73
C ARG A 949 -12.79 -25.75 8.52
N ILE A 950 -13.78 -26.07 7.70
CA ILE A 950 -14.98 -25.26 7.45
C ILE A 950 -16.22 -26.11 7.74
N ARG A 951 -17.08 -25.63 8.64
CA ARG A 951 -18.42 -26.19 8.84
C ARG A 951 -19.49 -25.23 8.33
N ILE A 952 -20.55 -25.77 7.73
CA ILE A 952 -21.75 -25.02 7.35
C ILE A 952 -22.93 -25.55 8.15
N LEU A 953 -23.65 -24.63 8.78
CA LEU A 953 -24.83 -24.91 9.58
C LEU A 953 -26.06 -24.31 8.90
N SER A 954 -27.19 -25.02 8.95
CA SER A 954 -28.53 -24.48 8.66
C SER A 954 -29.30 -24.41 9.97
N GLY A 955 -29.53 -23.19 10.47
CA GLY A 955 -29.85 -23.00 11.89
C GLY A 955 -28.74 -23.58 12.77
N ASP A 956 -29.09 -24.53 13.66
CA ASP A 956 -28.15 -25.23 14.56
C ASP A 956 -27.64 -26.58 14.01
N GLU A 957 -28.15 -27.05 12.86
CA GLU A 957 -27.81 -28.34 12.26
C GLU A 957 -26.58 -28.21 11.36
N VAL A 958 -25.51 -28.99 11.61
CA VAL A 958 -24.35 -29.06 10.72
C VAL A 958 -24.73 -29.86 9.47
N ILE A 959 -24.69 -29.21 8.31
CA ILE A 959 -25.02 -29.79 6.99
C ILE A 959 -23.79 -29.97 6.10
N LEU A 960 -22.62 -29.50 6.55
CA LEU A 960 -21.33 -29.74 5.91
C LEU A 960 -20.20 -29.63 6.95
N ASP A 961 -19.22 -30.53 6.89
CA ASP A 961 -17.98 -30.47 7.64
C ASP A 961 -16.82 -30.96 6.76
N LYS A 962 -16.00 -30.02 6.27
CA LYS A 962 -14.93 -30.30 5.31
C LYS A 962 -13.63 -29.60 5.68
N ILE A 963 -12.56 -30.10 5.07
CA ILE A 963 -11.21 -29.54 5.17
C ILE A 963 -10.88 -28.89 3.82
N TYR A 964 -10.45 -27.64 3.86
CA TYR A 964 -9.84 -26.92 2.75
C TYR A 964 -8.32 -27.05 2.84
N ASP A 965 -7.70 -27.69 1.85
CA ASP A 965 -6.28 -28.07 1.85
C ASP A 965 -5.52 -27.62 0.59
N LYS A 966 -6.09 -26.70 -0.19
CA LYS A 966 -5.39 -26.15 -1.36
C LYS A 966 -4.16 -25.33 -0.92
N PRO A 967 -3.03 -25.44 -1.64
CA PRO A 967 -1.87 -24.57 -1.40
C PRO A 967 -2.27 -23.09 -1.49
N PRO A 968 -1.76 -22.23 -0.59
CA PRO A 968 -2.14 -20.83 -0.58
C PRO A 968 -1.52 -20.12 -1.78
N ILE A 969 -2.31 -19.29 -2.45
CA ILE A 969 -1.83 -18.35 -3.46
C ILE A 969 -2.17 -16.97 -2.90
N TRP A 970 -1.14 -16.15 -2.65
CA TRP A 970 -1.30 -14.84 -2.01
C TRP A 970 -2.33 -13.99 -2.76
N ASN A 971 -3.32 -13.49 -2.02
CA ASN A 971 -4.38 -12.62 -2.52
C ASN A 971 -5.20 -13.23 -3.69
N VAL A 972 -5.33 -14.55 -3.77
CA VAL A 972 -6.12 -15.23 -4.82
C VAL A 972 -7.13 -16.19 -4.20
N TYR A 973 -8.41 -15.96 -4.51
CA TYR A 973 -9.48 -16.88 -4.17
C TYR A 973 -9.43 -18.13 -5.05
N GLN A 974 -9.47 -19.30 -4.42
CA GLN A 974 -9.57 -20.58 -5.10
C GLN A 974 -10.91 -21.22 -4.77
N GLU A 975 -11.68 -21.53 -5.81
CA GLU A 975 -13.02 -22.12 -5.66
C GLU A 975 -12.95 -23.57 -5.18
N VAL A 976 -13.84 -23.92 -4.26
CA VAL A 976 -14.14 -25.31 -3.89
C VAL A 976 -15.64 -25.54 -4.01
N THR A 977 -16.01 -26.69 -4.56
CA THR A 977 -17.42 -27.12 -4.68
C THR A 977 -17.61 -28.34 -3.81
N TRP A 978 -18.61 -28.30 -2.93
CA TRP A 978 -18.91 -29.37 -1.99
C TRP A 978 -20.38 -29.73 -2.03
N LYS A 979 -20.64 -31.03 -1.82
CA LYS A 979 -21.98 -31.57 -1.65
C LYS A 979 -22.38 -31.54 -0.17
N LEU A 980 -23.54 -30.97 0.13
CA LEU A 980 -24.14 -30.91 1.46
C LEU A 980 -24.69 -32.29 1.85
N ASP A 981 -24.74 -32.56 3.16
CA ASP A 981 -25.32 -33.78 3.72
C ASP A 981 -26.85 -33.79 3.62
N LYS A 982 -27.47 -32.61 3.41
CA LYS A 982 -28.91 -32.41 3.31
C LYS A 982 -29.24 -31.32 2.29
N PRO A 983 -30.22 -31.55 1.39
CA PRO A 983 -30.67 -30.52 0.46
C PRO A 983 -31.41 -29.40 1.19
N LEU A 984 -31.21 -28.17 0.72
CA LEU A 984 -31.88 -26.95 1.18
C LEU A 984 -33.04 -26.59 0.24
N THR A 985 -34.13 -26.05 0.80
CA THR A 985 -35.30 -25.55 0.08
C THR A 985 -36.03 -24.50 0.92
N GLY A 986 -36.85 -23.65 0.31
CA GLY A 986 -37.51 -22.53 0.99
C GLY A 986 -36.53 -21.50 1.57
N VAL A 987 -36.99 -20.75 2.55
CA VAL A 987 -36.16 -19.74 3.24
C VAL A 987 -35.29 -20.40 4.30
N CYS A 988 -33.97 -20.27 4.16
CA CYS A 988 -32.96 -20.81 5.07
C CYS A 988 -32.06 -19.71 5.63
N ASN A 989 -31.48 -19.98 6.80
CA ASN A 989 -30.39 -19.20 7.39
C ASN A 989 -29.15 -20.08 7.48
N LEU A 990 -28.02 -19.62 6.93
CA LEU A 990 -26.78 -20.39 6.89
C LEU A 990 -25.69 -19.73 7.72
N SER A 991 -24.91 -20.54 8.44
CA SER A 991 -23.73 -20.06 9.16
C SER A 991 -22.47 -20.82 8.76
N PHE A 992 -21.39 -20.07 8.50
CA PHE A 992 -20.06 -20.60 8.20
C PHE A 992 -19.19 -20.53 9.44
N GLU A 993 -18.65 -21.65 9.87
CA GLU A 993 -17.84 -21.76 11.08
C GLU A 993 -16.40 -22.20 10.76
N THR A 994 -15.44 -21.44 11.26
CA THR A 994 -13.99 -21.64 11.04
C THR A 994 -13.20 -21.41 12.32
N TRP A 995 -11.93 -21.85 12.35
CA TRP A 995 -11.00 -21.64 13.48
C TRP A 995 -9.68 -20.96 13.07
N ASP A 996 -9.46 -20.85 11.77
CA ASP A 996 -8.24 -20.33 11.17
C ASP A 996 -8.57 -19.07 10.35
N LYS A 997 -7.53 -18.29 10.01
CA LYS A 997 -7.66 -17.07 9.23
C LYS A 997 -7.92 -17.44 7.76
N LEU A 998 -9.18 -17.33 7.35
CA LEU A 998 -9.63 -17.55 5.98
C LEU A 998 -10.33 -16.30 5.46
N HIS A 999 -10.16 -16.04 4.18
CA HIS A 999 -10.95 -15.06 3.44
C HIS A 999 -12.00 -15.84 2.63
N LEU A 1000 -13.28 -15.53 2.85
CA LEU A 1000 -14.41 -16.09 2.12
C LEU A 1000 -14.98 -15.00 1.22
N LYS A 1001 -14.89 -15.17 -0.10
CA LYS A 1001 -15.42 -14.18 -1.06
C LYS A 1001 -16.94 -14.09 -0.99
N GLY A 1002 -17.58 -15.21 -0.65
CA GLY A 1002 -19.01 -15.42 -0.75
C GLY A 1002 -19.31 -16.87 -1.12
N PHE A 1003 -20.49 -17.13 -1.62
CA PHE A 1003 -20.90 -18.46 -2.05
C PHE A 1003 -22.02 -18.39 -3.09
N VAL A 1004 -22.19 -19.49 -3.82
CA VAL A 1004 -23.32 -19.71 -4.73
C VAL A 1004 -23.75 -21.16 -4.66
N PHE A 1005 -25.06 -21.39 -4.72
CA PHE A 1005 -25.65 -22.72 -4.77
C PHE A 1005 -25.98 -23.14 -6.19
N LYS A 1006 -25.78 -24.41 -6.50
CA LYS A 1006 -26.26 -24.98 -7.76
C LYS A 1006 -27.77 -25.19 -7.69
N ARG A 1007 -28.50 -24.68 -8.67
CA ARG A 1007 -29.94 -24.84 -8.74
C ARG A 1007 -30.31 -26.25 -9.20
N ASN A 1008 -30.89 -27.05 -8.31
CA ASN A 1008 -31.54 -28.30 -8.68
C ASN A 1008 -33.02 -28.01 -8.93
N ARG A 1009 -33.37 -27.74 -10.19
CA ARG A 1009 -34.73 -27.36 -10.59
C ARG A 1009 -35.72 -28.48 -10.27
N ARG A 1010 -36.85 -28.13 -9.65
CA ARG A 1010 -37.95 -29.06 -9.35
C ARG A 1010 -38.40 -29.85 -10.58
N ALA A 1011 -38.32 -29.25 -11.77
CA ALA A 1011 -38.70 -29.89 -13.04
C ALA A 1011 -37.89 -31.14 -13.39
N TYR A 1012 -36.59 -31.19 -13.06
CA TYR A 1012 -35.73 -32.34 -13.37
C TYR A 1012 -35.52 -33.26 -12.16
N ALA A 1013 -35.96 -32.83 -10.97
CA ALA A 1013 -35.96 -33.66 -9.78
C ALA A 1013 -37.07 -34.72 -9.83
N GLU A 1014 -36.86 -35.85 -9.16
CA GLU A 1014 -37.93 -36.82 -8.96
C GLU A 1014 -39.00 -36.23 -8.03
N SER A 1015 -40.20 -36.04 -8.58
CA SER A 1015 -41.36 -35.52 -7.87
C SER A 1015 -42.30 -36.66 -7.52
N LEU A 1016 -42.61 -36.85 -6.23
CA LEU A 1016 -43.57 -37.88 -5.83
C LEU A 1016 -44.99 -37.45 -6.22
N ALA A 1017 -45.83 -38.44 -6.52
CA ALA A 1017 -47.23 -38.23 -6.86
C ALA A 1017 -48.01 -37.51 -5.74
N VAL A 1018 -47.59 -37.72 -4.49
CA VAL A 1018 -48.21 -37.13 -3.29
C VAL A 1018 -47.78 -35.68 -3.05
N ASP A 1019 -46.73 -35.21 -3.73
CA ASP A 1019 -46.21 -33.84 -3.62
C ASP A 1019 -46.88 -32.89 -4.63
N ALA A 1020 -47.96 -33.34 -5.29
CA ALA A 1020 -48.76 -32.50 -6.15
C ALA A 1020 -49.37 -31.34 -5.36
N ASP A 1021 -49.28 -30.13 -5.92
CA ASP A 1021 -49.84 -28.91 -5.35
C ASP A 1021 -51.36 -29.01 -5.19
N GLU A 1022 -52.02 -29.69 -6.13
CA GLU A 1022 -53.44 -30.01 -6.06
C GLU A 1022 -53.71 -31.41 -6.61
N ILE A 1023 -54.56 -32.17 -5.90
CA ILE A 1023 -55.07 -33.46 -6.36
C ILE A 1023 -56.60 -33.43 -6.27
N TYR A 1024 -57.28 -33.60 -7.40
CA TYR A 1024 -58.74 -33.63 -7.45
C TYR A 1024 -59.24 -34.61 -8.51
N GLY A 1025 -60.42 -35.18 -8.30
CA GLY A 1025 -61.03 -36.16 -9.20
C GLY A 1025 -62.00 -37.09 -8.48
N ASP A 1026 -62.57 -38.04 -9.22
CA ASP A 1026 -63.70 -38.84 -8.74
C ASP A 1026 -63.25 -39.99 -7.80
N THR A 1027 -62.13 -40.67 -8.12
CA THR A 1027 -61.66 -41.85 -7.38
C THR A 1027 -60.13 -41.88 -7.29
N TYR A 1028 -59.57 -41.73 -6.09
CA TYR A 1028 -58.15 -41.97 -5.80
C TYR A 1028 -57.94 -42.23 -4.30
N THR A 1029 -56.79 -42.77 -3.92
CA THR A 1029 -56.38 -42.94 -2.51
C THR A 1029 -54.92 -42.56 -2.34
N ILE A 1030 -54.66 -41.51 -1.55
CA ILE A 1030 -53.31 -41.11 -1.16
C ILE A 1030 -52.78 -42.11 -0.13
N LYS A 1031 -51.62 -42.71 -0.42
CA LYS A 1031 -50.87 -43.59 0.47
C LYS A 1031 -49.48 -43.00 0.72
N GLU A 1032 -48.74 -43.55 1.68
CA GLU A 1032 -47.38 -43.10 1.98
C GLU A 1032 -46.49 -43.21 0.72
N GLY A 1033 -46.13 -42.05 0.15
CA GLY A 1033 -45.26 -41.92 -1.03
C GLY A 1033 -45.86 -42.25 -2.41
N MET A 1034 -47.18 -42.49 -2.53
CA MET A 1034 -47.84 -42.72 -3.83
C MET A 1034 -49.33 -42.35 -3.83
N VAL A 1035 -49.88 -42.08 -5.01
CA VAL A 1035 -51.33 -41.94 -5.22
C VAL A 1035 -51.82 -43.20 -5.95
N SER A 1036 -52.68 -43.97 -5.29
CA SER A 1036 -53.14 -45.27 -5.75
C SER A 1036 -54.62 -45.30 -6.11
N GLY A 1037 -55.01 -46.23 -6.97
CA GLY A 1037 -56.38 -46.35 -7.47
C GLY A 1037 -56.83 -45.10 -8.21
N ILE A 1038 -55.92 -44.46 -8.95
CA ILE A 1038 -56.20 -43.27 -9.75
C ILE A 1038 -57.17 -43.69 -10.86
N GLY A 1039 -58.44 -43.34 -10.65
CA GLY A 1039 -59.55 -43.69 -11.50
C GLY A 1039 -59.92 -42.58 -12.48
N ASN A 1040 -61.22 -42.45 -12.74
CA ASN A 1040 -61.74 -41.51 -13.73
C ASN A 1040 -61.55 -40.05 -13.29
N ASN A 1041 -61.11 -39.21 -14.23
CA ASN A 1041 -61.02 -37.74 -14.11
C ASN A 1041 -60.16 -37.24 -12.96
N VAL A 1042 -59.10 -37.96 -12.60
CA VAL A 1042 -58.15 -37.50 -11.58
C VAL A 1042 -57.08 -36.62 -12.23
N SER A 1043 -56.80 -35.48 -11.61
CA SER A 1043 -55.73 -34.57 -12.00
C SER A 1043 -54.74 -34.38 -10.86
N LEU A 1044 -53.45 -34.51 -11.16
CA LEU A 1044 -52.35 -34.15 -10.26
C LEU A 1044 -51.67 -32.91 -10.85
N VAL A 1045 -51.76 -31.78 -10.15
CA VAL A 1045 -51.25 -30.48 -10.58
C VAL A 1045 -49.94 -30.17 -9.87
N TYR A 1046 -48.92 -29.82 -10.64
CA TYR A 1046 -47.61 -29.37 -10.16
C TYR A 1046 -47.36 -27.95 -10.66
N LYS A 1047 -47.35 -26.99 -9.74
CA LYS A 1047 -47.14 -25.57 -10.04
C LYS A 1047 -45.64 -25.23 -9.96
N ASP A 1048 -45.28 -24.11 -10.59
CA ASP A 1048 -43.92 -23.53 -10.56
C ASP A 1048 -42.83 -24.51 -11.06
N MET A 1049 -43.13 -25.25 -12.12
CA MET A 1049 -42.18 -26.12 -12.79
C MET A 1049 -41.34 -25.30 -13.77
N ASN A 1050 -40.11 -24.98 -13.37
CA ASN A 1050 -39.14 -24.21 -14.16
C ASN A 1050 -38.23 -25.16 -14.96
N PHE A 1051 -38.32 -25.11 -16.29
CA PHE A 1051 -37.42 -25.85 -17.19
C PHE A 1051 -36.21 -25.02 -17.65
N GLY A 1052 -36.29 -23.69 -17.55
CA GLY A 1052 -35.28 -22.74 -18.03
C GLY A 1052 -34.85 -22.98 -19.49
N ASP A 1053 -33.55 -22.80 -19.79
CA ASP A 1053 -33.00 -22.96 -21.15
C ASP A 1053 -32.80 -24.42 -21.58
N GLU A 1054 -32.93 -25.36 -20.64
CA GLU A 1054 -32.77 -26.78 -20.91
C GLU A 1054 -34.10 -27.35 -21.40
N LYS A 1055 -34.06 -28.12 -22.50
CA LYS A 1055 -35.26 -28.64 -23.14
C LYS A 1055 -35.43 -30.12 -22.77
N PRO A 1056 -36.36 -30.48 -21.87
CA PRO A 1056 -36.61 -31.90 -21.60
C PRO A 1056 -37.08 -32.57 -22.89
N SER A 1057 -36.54 -33.75 -23.17
CA SER A 1057 -36.94 -34.58 -24.31
C SER A 1057 -37.64 -35.86 -23.87
N HIS A 1058 -37.54 -36.21 -22.57
CA HIS A 1058 -38.20 -37.37 -22.00
C HIS A 1058 -38.90 -37.04 -20.67
N VAL A 1059 -39.93 -37.81 -20.36
CA VAL A 1059 -40.52 -37.92 -19.02
C VAL A 1059 -40.52 -39.37 -18.57
N THR A 1060 -40.03 -39.64 -17.36
CA THR A 1060 -40.15 -40.94 -16.72
C THR A 1060 -41.23 -40.86 -15.65
N ILE A 1061 -42.23 -41.73 -15.71
CA ILE A 1061 -43.28 -41.89 -14.70
C ILE A 1061 -43.07 -43.24 -14.01
N SER A 1062 -42.84 -43.23 -12.70
CA SER A 1062 -42.78 -44.44 -11.88
C SER A 1062 -44.17 -44.77 -11.36
N GLY A 1063 -44.70 -45.94 -11.71
CA GLY A 1063 -46.05 -46.33 -11.32
C GLY A 1063 -46.42 -47.74 -11.76
N ARG A 1064 -47.66 -48.12 -11.48
CA ARG A 1064 -48.24 -49.40 -11.86
C ARG A 1064 -49.55 -49.20 -12.60
N ALA A 1065 -49.68 -49.76 -13.79
CA ALA A 1065 -50.91 -49.73 -14.59
C ALA A 1065 -51.70 -51.04 -14.40
N VAL A 1066 -52.92 -50.97 -13.87
CA VAL A 1066 -53.78 -52.15 -13.63
C VAL A 1066 -54.84 -52.28 -14.73
N GLY A 1067 -54.89 -53.41 -15.43
CA GLY A 1067 -55.79 -53.64 -16.60
C GLY A 1067 -55.07 -53.46 -17.95
N GLU A 1068 -55.78 -53.50 -19.10
CA GLU A 1068 -55.13 -53.62 -20.42
C GLU A 1068 -54.37 -52.38 -20.90
N LYS A 1069 -54.89 -51.16 -20.73
CA LYS A 1069 -54.23 -49.90 -21.15
C LYS A 1069 -54.64 -48.71 -20.28
N ASN A 1070 -53.68 -47.86 -19.91
CA ASN A 1070 -53.90 -46.62 -19.17
C ASN A 1070 -53.43 -45.42 -19.98
N THR A 1071 -54.29 -44.42 -20.17
CA THR A 1071 -53.94 -43.19 -20.89
C THR A 1071 -53.75 -42.05 -19.89
N ILE A 1072 -52.60 -41.38 -19.99
CA ILE A 1072 -52.23 -40.23 -19.15
C ILE A 1072 -52.03 -39.04 -20.08
N HIS A 1073 -52.74 -37.94 -19.84
CA HIS A 1073 -52.43 -36.68 -20.51
C HIS A 1073 -51.52 -35.85 -19.61
N ILE A 1074 -50.45 -35.31 -20.19
CA ILE A 1074 -49.65 -34.29 -19.53
C ILE A 1074 -49.98 -32.96 -20.19
N LEU A 1075 -50.55 -32.04 -19.42
CA LEU A 1075 -50.79 -30.67 -19.83
C LEU A 1075 -49.64 -29.81 -19.32
N PHE A 1076 -49.00 -29.07 -20.23
CA PHE A 1076 -48.02 -28.06 -19.89
C PHE A 1076 -48.68 -26.70 -20.10
N ASP A 1077 -48.67 -25.85 -19.08
CA ASP A 1077 -49.15 -24.48 -19.17
C ASP A 1077 -48.04 -23.55 -18.68
N THR A 1078 -47.19 -23.09 -19.60
CA THR A 1078 -46.03 -22.24 -19.29
C THR A 1078 -46.24 -20.81 -19.75
N ASP A 1079 -45.41 -19.89 -19.24
CA ASP A 1079 -45.35 -18.50 -19.70
C ASP A 1079 -45.02 -18.34 -21.20
N LYS A 1080 -44.50 -19.40 -21.85
CA LYS A 1080 -44.24 -19.47 -23.30
C LYS A 1080 -45.40 -20.06 -24.10
N GLY A 1081 -46.42 -20.60 -23.45
CA GLY A 1081 -47.64 -21.17 -24.06
C GLY A 1081 -48.03 -22.51 -23.47
N SER A 1082 -49.19 -23.03 -23.89
CA SER A 1082 -49.72 -24.30 -23.40
C SER A 1082 -49.58 -25.42 -24.45
N SER A 1083 -49.19 -26.62 -24.02
CA SER A 1083 -49.09 -27.82 -24.86
C SER A 1083 -49.64 -29.05 -24.14
N ARG A 1084 -49.83 -30.16 -24.88
CA ARG A 1084 -50.38 -31.40 -24.35
C ARG A 1084 -49.69 -32.61 -24.96
N GLU A 1085 -49.27 -33.51 -24.09
CA GLU A 1085 -48.76 -34.84 -24.45
C GLU A 1085 -49.75 -35.92 -24.02
N ILE A 1086 -49.80 -37.02 -24.78
CA ILE A 1086 -50.66 -38.17 -24.50
C ILE A 1086 -49.77 -39.40 -24.42
N LEU A 1087 -49.75 -40.02 -23.24
CA LEU A 1087 -48.94 -41.21 -22.96
C LEU A 1087 -49.85 -42.43 -22.80
N GLU A 1088 -49.47 -43.55 -23.41
CA GLU A 1088 -50.10 -44.85 -23.20
C GLU A 1088 -49.16 -45.73 -22.35
N VAL A 1089 -49.63 -46.15 -21.17
CA VAL A 1089 -48.91 -47.07 -20.29
C VAL A 1089 -49.55 -48.46 -20.38
N GLU A 1090 -48.75 -49.46 -20.75
CA GLU A 1090 -49.16 -50.87 -20.75
C GLU A 1090 -49.26 -51.44 -19.33
N ALA A 1091 -50.05 -52.49 -19.17
CA ALA A 1091 -50.28 -53.18 -17.89
C ALA A 1091 -48.98 -53.63 -17.23
N THR A 1092 -48.82 -53.38 -15.93
CA THR A 1092 -47.69 -53.88 -15.13
C THR A 1092 -48.16 -54.47 -13.80
N ASP A 1093 -47.53 -55.58 -13.39
CA ASP A 1093 -47.85 -56.25 -12.13
C ASP A 1093 -47.24 -55.53 -10.91
N ASP A 1094 -46.06 -54.91 -11.11
CA ASP A 1094 -45.28 -54.18 -10.11
C ASP A 1094 -45.11 -52.70 -10.48
N ILE A 1095 -44.70 -51.87 -9.51
CA ILE A 1095 -44.32 -50.47 -9.77
C ILE A 1095 -43.02 -50.45 -10.58
N THR A 1096 -43.07 -49.87 -11.78
CA THR A 1096 -41.94 -49.78 -12.70
C THR A 1096 -41.83 -48.38 -13.29
N ASP A 1097 -40.64 -48.03 -13.79
CA ASP A 1097 -40.39 -46.77 -14.48
C ASP A 1097 -40.80 -46.87 -15.95
N HIS A 1098 -41.64 -45.95 -16.40
CA HIS A 1098 -42.09 -45.82 -17.79
C HIS A 1098 -41.56 -44.51 -18.37
N THR A 1099 -40.63 -44.61 -19.34
CA THR A 1099 -40.03 -43.43 -20.00
C THR A 1099 -40.66 -43.19 -21.35
N PHE A 1100 -41.02 -41.94 -21.62
CA PHE A 1100 -41.68 -41.50 -22.86
C PHE A 1100 -40.95 -40.31 -23.45
N ASP A 1101 -40.86 -40.26 -24.78
CA ASP A 1101 -40.43 -39.08 -25.52
C ASP A 1101 -41.54 -38.02 -25.46
N ILE A 1102 -41.17 -36.76 -25.26
CA ILE A 1102 -42.11 -35.63 -25.24
C ILE A 1102 -41.61 -34.53 -26.18
N SER A 1103 -42.54 -33.71 -26.70
CA SER A 1103 -42.13 -32.48 -27.37
C SER A 1103 -41.45 -31.53 -26.38
N SER A 1104 -40.40 -30.85 -26.84
CA SER A 1104 -39.63 -29.93 -26.02
C SER A 1104 -40.53 -28.84 -25.45
N ILE A 1105 -40.48 -28.68 -24.12
CA ILE A 1105 -41.17 -27.63 -23.37
C ILE A 1105 -40.15 -26.59 -22.91
N GLU A 1106 -40.56 -25.33 -22.88
CA GLU A 1106 -39.75 -24.19 -22.43
C GLU A 1106 -40.56 -23.32 -21.47
N GLY A 1107 -39.85 -22.63 -20.57
CA GLY A 1107 -40.43 -21.63 -19.68
C GLY A 1107 -40.89 -22.19 -18.34
N ASP A 1108 -41.52 -21.30 -17.57
CA ASP A 1108 -41.98 -21.53 -16.21
C ASP A 1108 -43.49 -21.73 -16.22
N GLY A 1109 -43.98 -22.81 -15.61
CA GLY A 1109 -45.38 -23.15 -15.76
C GLY A 1109 -45.94 -24.20 -14.81
N THR A 1110 -47.19 -24.56 -15.08
CA THR A 1110 -47.91 -25.62 -14.38
C THR A 1110 -47.94 -26.88 -15.23
N ILE A 1111 -47.65 -28.03 -14.63
CA ILE A 1111 -47.76 -29.34 -15.25
C ILE A 1111 -48.92 -30.08 -14.60
N THR A 1112 -49.86 -30.57 -15.42
CA THR A 1112 -51.01 -31.33 -14.91
C THR A 1112 -51.06 -32.70 -15.55
N PHE A 1113 -50.98 -33.75 -14.73
CA PHE A 1113 -51.23 -35.12 -15.16
C PHE A 1113 -52.72 -35.41 -15.03
N VAL A 1114 -53.40 -35.65 -16.15
CA VAL A 1114 -54.84 -35.94 -16.20
C VAL A 1114 -55.05 -37.40 -16.59
N PHE A 1115 -55.75 -38.13 -15.73
CA PHE A 1115 -56.10 -39.53 -15.90
C PHE A 1115 -57.57 -39.61 -16.37
N LEU A 1116 -57.76 -40.08 -17.61
CA LEU A 1116 -59.06 -40.13 -18.27
C LEU A 1116 -59.96 -41.29 -17.79
N PRO A 1117 -61.26 -41.27 -18.12
CA PRO A 1117 -62.17 -42.36 -17.80
C PRO A 1117 -61.69 -43.72 -18.34
N GLY A 1118 -61.61 -44.72 -17.47
CA GLY A 1118 -61.10 -46.07 -17.78
C GLY A 1118 -59.70 -46.36 -17.22
N SER A 1119 -58.97 -45.34 -16.76
CA SER A 1119 -57.67 -45.52 -16.12
C SER A 1119 -57.80 -46.13 -14.71
N ASN A 1120 -56.87 -46.99 -14.36
CA ASN A 1120 -56.63 -47.54 -13.03
C ASN A 1120 -55.11 -47.62 -12.83
N PHE A 1121 -54.53 -46.49 -12.41
CA PHE A 1121 -53.09 -46.31 -12.31
C PHE A 1121 -52.69 -46.03 -10.85
N ASP A 1122 -51.55 -46.57 -10.42
CA ASP A 1122 -50.91 -46.20 -9.16
C ASP A 1122 -49.67 -45.38 -9.52
N MET A 1123 -49.68 -44.07 -9.30
CA MET A 1123 -48.53 -43.20 -9.58
C MET A 1123 -47.69 -43.04 -8.32
N LYS A 1124 -46.40 -43.35 -8.41
CA LYS A 1124 -45.42 -43.14 -7.34
C LYS A 1124 -44.68 -41.83 -7.53
N SER A 1125 -44.07 -41.60 -8.68
CA SER A 1125 -43.28 -40.41 -8.97
C SER A 1125 -43.20 -40.12 -10.46
N PHE A 1126 -42.65 -38.95 -10.82
CA PHE A 1126 -42.19 -38.67 -12.18
C PHE A 1126 -40.92 -37.81 -12.16
N ARG A 1127 -40.18 -37.79 -13.26
CA ARG A 1127 -39.08 -36.86 -13.51
C ARG A 1127 -38.96 -36.56 -15.00
N PHE A 1128 -38.51 -35.35 -15.34
CA PHE A 1128 -38.13 -35.01 -16.70
C PHE A 1128 -36.61 -35.20 -16.90
N SER A 1129 -36.19 -35.53 -18.11
CA SER A 1129 -34.77 -35.62 -18.49
C SER A 1129 -34.51 -35.08 -19.90
N ILE A 1130 -33.28 -34.64 -20.12
CA ILE A 1130 -32.78 -34.05 -21.37
C ILE A 1130 -32.32 -35.15 -22.33
#